data_AF-A0A525CM68-F1
#
_entry.id   AF-A0A525CM68-F1
#
_cell.length_a   1.000
_cell.length_b   1.000
_cell.length_c   1.000
_cell.angle_alpha   90.00
_cell.angle_beta   90.00
_cell.angle_gamma   90.00
#
_symmetry.space_group_name_H-M   'P 1'
#
loop_
_entity.id
_entity.type
_entity.pdbx_description
1 polymer ?
#
loop_
_entity_poly.entity_id
_entity_poly.type
_entity_poly.pdbx_seq_one_letter_code
_entity_poly.pdbx_strand_id
1 'polypeptide(L)'
;MSRQVSLCKACGFFLAPLMVLLLLMAELGFAQAPLAEALATETEAAEDAEPEPADSPSQEDIWAPVVERLVAQGLDRGQLTELFSRPEAVFDPEPMSRKLNGLFKTAFGSSRIERMQRNLAFLEHDPGAVDGVYGDATHAAIRSFQRERGLRVDGLPSADTAFEVRAAAERKRGREIRRNPAYANTAGGSVYRSVMKPERLAEAREFYVTSRALIRRMEIQYNVPGQVAAGIVAVETRAGRYLGVTPALTTLASMALCRDFSLVEEMFAHKELSEEQMGWVRETAARKADWALREAAALIEYSGQAGVDPFSLPGSLYGAIGVSQFMPTSALKWGVDGDQDGRLDLFTVEDAVMSLGNFLVEHGWEGGSEDVVRAALYRYNHSNRYVNTVLAVAEHIALAEVNATLPREAHVVDVAGVEELLGAVGPDRILALGPGEYDFSGEWEIEGNPHVTVHGSGPSAWVEIRDVENLVLVSEQGAAITAGEQAEHVLRFVRCPGLVLDNMSVVQANATEPRSAVLGISESDGAHIQDVALLSSGGLGLEVVQSRDVALSNLHVTGSRNGALVLDHVRDVLVGNGVFLDNHGPFVVGIVDADSVQLLQCVLRDNTCTDEHLVNVDAQSESILALHSYVAGNTALGLVNNEQRLEVEDTECRNNAFGP
;
A
#
# COMPACT_ATOMS: atom_id res chain seq x y z
N MET A 1 4.54 21.33 -50.22
CA MET A 1 4.05 21.17 -48.84
C MET A 1 5.06 20.32 -48.08
N SER A 2 6.09 20.96 -47.54
CA SER A 2 7.09 20.36 -46.66
C SER A 2 6.87 20.91 -45.25
N ARG A 3 6.33 20.06 -44.37
CA ARG A 3 6.25 20.15 -42.90
C ARG A 3 4.94 19.52 -42.46
N GLN A 4 5.00 18.22 -42.17
CA GLN A 4 4.21 17.48 -41.19
C GLN A 4 4.33 16.02 -41.58
N VAL A 5 5.24 15.30 -40.95
CA VAL A 5 5.06 13.95 -40.39
C VAL A 5 6.38 13.67 -39.65
N SER A 6 6.41 14.02 -38.38
CA SER A 6 7.29 13.37 -37.42
C SER A 6 6.54 13.27 -36.10
N LEU A 7 6.60 12.08 -35.51
CA LEU A 7 6.10 11.65 -34.22
C LEU A 7 4.58 11.44 -34.06
N CYS A 8 4.14 10.26 -34.51
CA CYS A 8 3.21 9.43 -33.73
C CYS A 8 3.65 7.97 -33.84
N LYS A 9 4.61 7.56 -33.01
CA LYS A 9 4.96 6.16 -32.74
C LYS A 9 4.27 5.78 -31.44
N ALA A 10 3.05 5.27 -31.53
CA ALA A 10 2.43 4.40 -30.53
C ALA A 10 1.14 3.84 -31.14
N CYS A 11 0.95 2.53 -30.97
CA CYS A 11 -0.19 1.68 -31.38
C CYS A 11 0.13 0.74 -32.54
N GLY A 12 0.59 -0.46 -32.16
CA GLY A 12 0.63 -1.63 -33.01
C GLY A 12 -0.77 -2.21 -33.19
N PHE A 13 -1.21 -2.28 -34.45
CA PHE A 13 -2.22 -3.20 -34.95
C PHE A 13 -1.87 -3.47 -36.41
N PHE A 14 -1.33 -4.66 -36.70
CA PHE A 14 -1.09 -5.16 -38.05
C PHE A 14 -2.19 -6.17 -38.39
N LEU A 15 -2.75 -6.06 -39.61
CA LEU A 15 -3.71 -6.95 -40.32
C LEU A 15 -5.08 -6.38 -40.70
N ALA A 16 -5.18 -5.08 -41.01
CA ALA A 16 -6.39 -4.52 -41.64
C ALA A 16 -6.22 -3.56 -42.85
N PRO A 17 -5.06 -2.98 -43.24
CA PRO A 17 -5.04 -2.02 -44.35
C PRO A 17 -4.80 -2.61 -45.74
N LEU A 18 -4.34 -3.87 -45.88
CA LEU A 18 -4.01 -4.42 -47.21
C LEU A 18 -5.24 -4.87 -48.01
N MET A 19 -6.30 -5.32 -47.31
CA MET A 19 -7.53 -5.80 -47.94
C MET A 19 -8.40 -4.63 -48.46
N VAL A 20 -8.41 -3.50 -47.75
CA VAL A 20 -9.12 -2.28 -48.17
C VAL A 20 -8.46 -1.66 -49.40
N LEU A 21 -7.13 -1.74 -49.52
CA LEU A 21 -6.40 -1.24 -50.68
C LEU A 21 -6.62 -2.10 -51.93
N LEU A 22 -6.76 -3.43 -51.77
CA LEU A 22 -7.09 -4.35 -52.88
C LEU A 22 -8.54 -4.23 -53.35
N LEU A 23 -9.49 -3.97 -52.44
CA LEU A 23 -10.90 -3.72 -52.78
C LEU A 23 -11.12 -2.36 -53.47
N LEU A 24 -10.40 -1.30 -53.05
CA LEU A 24 -10.45 0.00 -53.72
C LEU A 24 -9.83 -0.02 -55.13
N MET A 25 -8.83 -0.86 -55.37
CA MET A 25 -8.23 -1.03 -56.70
C MET A 25 -9.15 -1.78 -57.66
N ALA A 26 -10.03 -2.65 -57.16
CA ALA A 26 -11.03 -3.38 -57.95
C ALA A 26 -12.24 -2.50 -58.34
N GLU A 27 -12.67 -1.57 -57.48
CA GLU A 27 -13.75 -0.61 -57.79
C GLU A 27 -13.33 0.50 -58.76
N LEU A 28 -12.03 0.77 -58.90
CA LEU A 28 -11.50 1.82 -59.79
C LEU A 28 -11.15 1.34 -61.21
N GLY A 29 -11.43 0.07 -61.56
CA GLY A 29 -11.41 -0.40 -62.94
C GLY A 29 -10.04 -0.53 -63.61
N PHE A 30 -8.95 -0.60 -62.84
CA PHE A 30 -7.58 -0.72 -63.35
C PHE A 30 -7.00 -2.14 -63.12
N ALA A 31 -7.50 -3.17 -63.82
CA ALA A 31 -6.69 -4.32 -64.27
C ALA A 31 -7.51 -5.32 -65.09
N GLN A 32 -7.07 -5.59 -66.31
CA GLN A 32 -7.49 -6.70 -67.15
C GLN A 32 -6.55 -7.90 -66.93
N ALA A 33 -7.12 -9.11 -66.79
CA ALA A 33 -6.43 -10.42 -66.80
C ALA A 33 -5.87 -10.75 -68.21
N PRO A 34 -4.93 -11.71 -68.42
CA PRO A 34 -4.67 -12.91 -67.59
C PRO A 34 -3.20 -13.22 -67.28
N LEU A 35 -2.97 -13.76 -66.07
CA LEU A 35 -1.73 -14.45 -65.69
C LEU A 35 -2.12 -15.83 -65.13
N ALA A 36 -2.63 -16.70 -66.00
CA ALA A 36 -3.10 -18.05 -65.65
C ALA A 36 -2.38 -19.16 -66.44
N GLU A 37 -1.23 -18.89 -67.08
CA GLU A 37 -0.62 -19.82 -68.03
C GLU A 37 0.93 -19.87 -67.96
N ALA A 38 1.50 -19.74 -66.75
CA ALA A 38 2.95 -19.85 -66.55
C ALA A 38 3.38 -20.73 -65.36
N LEU A 39 2.47 -21.50 -64.76
CA LEU A 39 2.79 -22.41 -63.66
C LEU A 39 2.10 -23.77 -63.85
N ALA A 40 2.40 -24.43 -64.97
CA ALA A 40 2.12 -25.85 -65.12
C ALA A 40 3.11 -26.51 -66.09
N THR A 41 3.73 -27.59 -65.63
CA THR A 41 4.45 -28.67 -66.32
C THR A 41 5.99 -28.65 -66.38
N GLU A 42 6.51 -29.87 -66.20
CA GLU A 42 7.91 -30.36 -66.03
C GLU A 42 8.39 -30.33 -64.57
N THR A 43 8.61 -31.45 -63.85
CA THR A 43 9.08 -32.78 -64.28
C THR A 43 8.82 -33.82 -63.16
N GLU A 44 8.44 -35.05 -63.55
CA GLU A 44 8.39 -36.23 -62.69
C GLU A 44 9.79 -36.82 -62.38
N ALA A 45 9.86 -37.51 -61.23
CA ALA A 45 10.73 -38.65 -60.88
C ALA A 45 12.19 -38.42 -60.46
N ALA A 46 12.43 -38.51 -59.15
CA ALA A 46 13.41 -39.43 -58.57
C ALA A 46 13.03 -39.71 -57.10
N GLU A 47 12.92 -40.99 -56.77
CA GLU A 47 12.69 -41.53 -55.42
C GLU A 47 13.86 -41.16 -54.49
N ASP A 48 13.56 -40.40 -53.44
CA ASP A 48 14.23 -40.55 -52.15
C ASP A 48 13.12 -40.55 -51.10
N ALA A 49 12.99 -41.67 -50.39
CA ALA A 49 12.01 -41.85 -49.33
C ALA A 49 12.32 -40.84 -48.20
N GLU A 50 11.55 -39.75 -48.16
CA GLU A 50 11.45 -38.94 -46.94
C GLU A 50 10.87 -39.84 -45.84
N PRO A 51 11.50 -39.88 -44.64
CA PRO A 51 10.91 -40.60 -43.52
C PRO A 51 9.57 -39.94 -43.21
N GLU A 52 8.51 -40.75 -43.05
CA GLU A 52 7.21 -40.25 -42.60
C GLU A 52 7.39 -39.33 -41.38
N PRO A 53 6.64 -38.21 -41.29
CA PRO A 53 6.70 -37.37 -40.11
C PRO A 53 6.28 -38.25 -38.93
N ALA A 54 7.20 -38.47 -37.99
CA ALA A 54 6.90 -39.15 -36.75
C ALA A 54 5.63 -38.52 -36.17
N ASP A 55 4.60 -39.34 -35.91
CA ASP A 55 3.34 -38.93 -35.29
C ASP A 55 3.64 -37.91 -34.20
N SER A 56 3.22 -36.66 -34.41
CA SER A 56 3.29 -35.65 -33.36
C SER A 56 2.54 -36.22 -32.15
N PRO A 57 3.16 -36.28 -30.95
CA PRO A 57 2.60 -36.99 -29.82
C PRO A 57 1.18 -36.53 -29.55
N SER A 58 0.27 -37.47 -29.32
CA SER A 58 -1.11 -37.14 -28.99
C SER A 58 -1.14 -36.33 -27.68
N GLN A 59 -2.21 -35.55 -27.44
CA GLN A 59 -2.32 -34.84 -26.15
C GLN A 59 -2.28 -35.80 -24.96
N GLU A 60 -2.79 -37.02 -25.12
CA GLU A 60 -2.68 -38.07 -24.09
C GLU A 60 -1.21 -38.42 -23.81
N ASP A 61 -0.36 -38.52 -24.83
CA ASP A 61 1.06 -38.84 -24.67
C ASP A 61 1.82 -37.71 -23.95
N ILE A 62 1.48 -36.45 -24.23
CA ILE A 62 2.10 -35.28 -23.59
C ILE A 62 1.76 -35.24 -22.11
N TRP A 63 0.50 -35.47 -21.73
CA TRP A 63 0.04 -35.31 -20.36
C TRP A 63 0.15 -36.56 -19.50
N ALA A 64 0.42 -37.73 -20.08
CA ALA A 64 0.56 -38.99 -19.34
C ALA A 64 1.45 -38.90 -18.08
N PRO A 65 2.65 -38.26 -18.10
CA PRO A 65 3.48 -38.14 -16.91
C PRO A 65 2.83 -37.33 -15.77
N VAL A 66 2.01 -36.33 -16.09
CA VAL A 66 1.28 -35.53 -15.10
C VAL A 66 0.09 -36.32 -14.58
N VAL A 67 -0.68 -36.98 -15.46
CA VAL A 67 -1.81 -37.84 -15.09
C VAL A 67 -1.36 -38.95 -14.13
N GLU A 68 -0.29 -39.67 -14.43
CA GLU A 68 0.25 -40.70 -13.54
C GLU A 68 0.62 -40.18 -12.15
N ARG A 69 1.23 -38.99 -12.10
CA ARG A 69 1.64 -38.35 -10.85
C ARG A 69 0.44 -37.82 -10.05
N LEU A 70 -0.64 -37.38 -10.71
CA LEU A 70 -1.89 -36.98 -10.06
C LEU A 70 -2.67 -38.21 -9.54
N VAL A 71 -2.70 -39.31 -10.30
CA VAL A 71 -3.26 -40.58 -9.83
C VAL A 71 -2.52 -41.07 -8.58
N ALA A 72 -1.19 -40.91 -8.52
CA ALA A 72 -0.40 -41.23 -7.34
C ALA A 72 -0.72 -40.34 -6.11
N GLN A 73 -1.36 -39.18 -6.30
CA GLN A 73 -1.90 -38.34 -5.22
C GLN A 73 -3.32 -38.77 -4.79
N GLY A 74 -3.89 -39.80 -5.42
CA GLY A 74 -5.20 -40.37 -5.07
C GLY A 74 -6.37 -39.90 -5.95
N LEU A 75 -6.11 -39.17 -7.03
CA LEU A 75 -7.15 -38.74 -7.97
C LEU A 75 -7.56 -39.88 -8.92
N ASP A 76 -8.82 -39.85 -9.39
CA ASP A 76 -9.35 -40.88 -10.28
C ASP A 76 -8.72 -40.84 -11.67
N ARG A 77 -8.20 -41.98 -12.13
CA ARG A 77 -7.52 -42.10 -13.43
C ARG A 77 -8.46 -41.85 -14.60
N GLY A 78 -9.68 -42.34 -14.55
CA GLY A 78 -10.64 -42.21 -15.65
C GLY A 78 -10.97 -40.73 -15.87
N GLN A 79 -11.32 -40.04 -14.79
CA GLN A 79 -11.60 -38.60 -14.79
C GLN A 79 -10.39 -37.78 -15.28
N LEU A 80 -9.18 -38.10 -14.82
CA LEU A 80 -7.98 -37.38 -15.25
C LEU A 80 -7.65 -37.61 -16.72
N THR A 81 -7.79 -38.83 -17.22
CA THR A 81 -7.54 -39.15 -18.64
C THR A 81 -8.54 -38.42 -19.53
N GLU A 82 -9.82 -38.42 -19.15
CA GLU A 82 -10.85 -37.65 -19.84
C GLU A 82 -10.54 -36.15 -19.78
N LEU A 83 -10.18 -35.61 -18.60
CA LEU A 83 -9.87 -34.21 -18.42
C LEU A 83 -8.69 -33.73 -19.29
N PHE A 84 -7.57 -34.46 -19.30
CA PHE A 84 -6.35 -34.06 -20.02
C PHE A 84 -6.33 -34.45 -21.51
N SER A 85 -7.32 -35.19 -22.00
CA SER A 85 -7.53 -35.40 -23.44
C SER A 85 -8.30 -34.25 -24.11
N ARG A 86 -8.81 -33.30 -23.31
CA ARG A 86 -9.55 -32.13 -23.79
C ARG A 86 -8.64 -31.09 -24.46
N PRO A 87 -9.09 -30.42 -25.54
CA PRO A 87 -8.27 -29.47 -26.31
C PRO A 87 -7.76 -28.26 -25.49
N GLU A 88 -8.40 -27.92 -24.37
CA GLU A 88 -7.97 -26.88 -23.44
C GLU A 88 -6.65 -27.20 -22.70
N ALA A 89 -6.27 -28.48 -22.66
CA ALA A 89 -5.02 -28.95 -22.06
C ALA A 89 -3.82 -28.67 -22.99
N VAL A 90 -3.47 -27.40 -23.16
CA VAL A 90 -2.35 -26.96 -24.00
C VAL A 90 -1.10 -26.74 -23.16
N PHE A 91 0.01 -27.38 -23.51
CA PHE A 91 1.29 -27.18 -22.81
C PHE A 91 1.85 -25.76 -23.08
N ASP A 92 2.27 -25.08 -22.00
CA ASP A 92 2.96 -23.79 -22.05
C ASP A 92 4.25 -23.81 -21.20
N PRO A 93 5.45 -23.68 -21.81
CA PRO A 93 6.73 -23.69 -21.08
C PRO A 93 7.05 -22.36 -20.37
N GLU A 94 6.37 -21.25 -20.73
CA GLU A 94 6.72 -19.90 -20.26
C GLU A 94 6.57 -19.70 -18.74
N PRO A 95 5.51 -20.21 -18.06
CA PRO A 95 5.37 -20.09 -16.61
C PRO A 95 6.56 -20.67 -15.83
N MET A 96 7.02 -21.87 -16.21
CA MET A 96 8.17 -22.51 -15.55
C MET A 96 9.44 -21.71 -15.82
N SER A 97 9.71 -21.35 -17.08
CA SER A 97 10.90 -20.58 -17.42
C SER A 97 10.96 -19.22 -16.72
N ARG A 98 9.85 -18.47 -16.67
CA ARG A 98 9.77 -17.20 -15.92
C ARG A 98 10.01 -17.41 -14.42
N LYS A 99 9.42 -18.45 -13.84
CA LYS A 99 9.63 -18.77 -12.42
C LYS A 99 11.10 -19.07 -12.13
N LEU A 100 11.73 -19.90 -12.95
CA LEU A 100 13.14 -20.27 -12.83
C LEU A 100 14.05 -19.06 -13.02
N ASN A 101 13.80 -18.20 -14.00
CA ASN A 101 14.53 -16.95 -14.19
C ASN A 101 14.46 -16.04 -12.94
N GLY A 102 13.26 -15.88 -12.36
CA GLY A 102 13.08 -15.10 -11.14
C GLY A 102 13.83 -15.69 -9.93
N LEU A 103 13.77 -17.01 -9.75
CA LEU A 103 14.48 -17.70 -8.67
C LEU A 103 16.00 -17.69 -8.89
N PHE A 104 16.46 -17.84 -10.14
CA PHE A 104 17.85 -17.79 -10.52
C PHE A 104 18.45 -16.43 -10.18
N LYS A 105 17.71 -15.34 -10.48
CA LYS A 105 18.08 -13.99 -10.06
C LYS A 105 18.20 -13.86 -8.54
N THR A 106 17.36 -14.54 -7.76
CA THR A 106 17.45 -14.52 -6.29
C THR A 106 18.59 -15.38 -5.73
N ALA A 107 18.90 -16.51 -6.38
CA ALA A 107 19.89 -17.48 -5.91
C ALA A 107 21.32 -17.11 -6.32
N PHE A 108 21.49 -16.59 -7.54
CA PHE A 108 22.80 -16.23 -8.09
C PHE A 108 22.98 -14.73 -8.30
N GLY A 109 21.90 -13.95 -8.36
CA GLY A 109 21.94 -12.50 -8.18
C GLY A 109 21.82 -12.16 -6.69
N SER A 110 22.56 -11.16 -6.24
CA SER A 110 22.73 -10.88 -4.83
C SER A 110 21.96 -9.63 -4.43
N SER A 111 20.99 -9.74 -3.51
CA SER A 111 20.31 -8.58 -2.89
C SER A 111 21.29 -7.66 -2.16
N ARG A 112 22.45 -8.18 -1.77
CA ARG A 112 23.59 -7.42 -1.24
C ARG A 112 24.28 -6.63 -2.35
N ILE A 113 24.48 -7.21 -3.54
CA ILE A 113 25.03 -6.50 -4.72
C ILE A 113 24.04 -5.49 -5.25
N GLU A 114 22.75 -5.79 -5.31
CA GLU A 114 21.73 -4.82 -5.76
C GLU A 114 21.66 -3.59 -4.83
N ARG A 115 21.72 -3.80 -3.50
CA ARG A 115 21.85 -2.69 -2.54
C ARG A 115 23.17 -1.95 -2.70
N MET A 116 24.27 -2.66 -2.93
CA MET A 116 25.56 -2.06 -3.20
C MET A 116 25.49 -1.17 -4.45
N GLN A 117 24.97 -1.66 -5.56
CA GLN A 117 24.77 -0.93 -6.81
C GLN A 117 23.91 0.32 -6.56
N ARG A 118 22.77 0.20 -5.87
CA ARG A 118 21.95 1.38 -5.49
C ARG A 118 22.74 2.41 -4.68
N ASN A 119 23.48 1.96 -3.68
CA ASN A 119 24.24 2.86 -2.82
C ASN A 119 25.42 3.50 -3.57
N LEU A 120 26.10 2.76 -4.44
CA LEU A 120 27.15 3.27 -5.31
C LEU A 120 26.61 4.33 -6.27
N ALA A 121 25.50 4.05 -6.96
CA ALA A 121 24.84 5.01 -7.85
C ALA A 121 24.42 6.29 -7.10
N PHE A 122 23.86 6.14 -5.89
CA PHE A 122 23.49 7.25 -5.02
C PHE A 122 24.70 8.08 -4.54
N LEU A 123 25.85 7.41 -4.37
CA LEU A 123 27.14 8.02 -4.08
C LEU A 123 27.87 8.51 -5.34
N GLU A 124 27.19 8.54 -6.50
CA GLU A 124 27.71 9.02 -7.78
C GLU A 124 28.85 8.16 -8.37
N HIS A 125 28.93 6.89 -7.95
CA HIS A 125 29.73 5.86 -8.63
C HIS A 125 28.81 4.98 -9.47
N ASP A 126 28.84 5.14 -10.79
CA ASP A 126 27.94 4.42 -11.71
C ASP A 126 28.23 2.91 -11.77
N PRO A 127 27.37 2.04 -11.21
CA PRO A 127 27.54 0.59 -11.25
C PRO A 127 26.95 -0.07 -12.49
N GLY A 128 26.39 0.71 -13.43
CA GLY A 128 25.52 0.23 -14.49
C GLY A 128 24.09 -0.03 -14.02
N ALA A 129 23.41 -0.99 -14.64
CA ALA A 129 22.07 -1.38 -14.24
C ALA A 129 22.05 -1.96 -12.82
N VAL A 130 21.08 -1.55 -12.01
CA VAL A 130 20.86 -2.13 -10.68
C VAL A 130 20.07 -3.43 -10.83
N ASP A 131 20.77 -4.51 -11.13
CA ASP A 131 20.19 -5.81 -11.44
C ASP A 131 20.57 -6.91 -10.43
N GLY A 132 21.43 -6.60 -9.46
CA GLY A 132 21.96 -7.55 -8.47
C GLY A 132 23.03 -8.49 -9.03
N VAL A 133 23.47 -8.28 -10.27
CA VAL A 133 24.52 -9.05 -10.93
C VAL A 133 25.84 -8.30 -10.81
N TYR A 134 26.87 -8.98 -10.31
CA TYR A 134 28.21 -8.40 -10.25
C TYR A 134 28.88 -8.50 -11.63
N GLY A 135 28.81 -7.44 -12.42
CA GLY A 135 29.46 -7.30 -13.73
C GLY A 135 30.55 -6.23 -13.78
N ASP A 136 31.13 -6.00 -14.96
CA ASP A 136 32.26 -5.08 -15.16
C ASP A 136 32.00 -3.64 -14.69
N ALA A 137 30.78 -3.12 -14.92
CA ALA A 137 30.38 -1.79 -14.46
C ALA A 137 30.31 -1.70 -12.92
N THR A 138 29.77 -2.74 -12.27
CA THR A 138 29.70 -2.81 -10.80
C THR A 138 31.10 -2.95 -10.18
N HIS A 139 31.97 -3.76 -10.79
CA HIS A 139 33.37 -3.88 -10.43
C HIS A 139 34.11 -2.53 -10.56
N ALA A 140 33.91 -1.80 -11.66
CA ALA A 140 34.50 -0.48 -11.87
C ALA A 140 34.00 0.57 -10.84
N ALA A 141 32.72 0.57 -10.52
CA ALA A 141 32.13 1.44 -9.50
C ALA A 141 32.72 1.20 -8.10
N ILE A 142 32.89 -0.07 -7.73
CA ILE A 142 33.52 -0.43 -6.44
C ILE A 142 34.97 0.05 -6.40
N ARG A 143 35.75 -0.12 -7.48
CA ARG A 143 37.12 0.41 -7.54
C ARG A 143 37.17 1.92 -7.43
N SER A 144 36.20 2.62 -8.03
CA SER A 144 36.05 4.08 -7.92
C SER A 144 35.83 4.49 -6.47
N PHE A 145 34.85 3.87 -5.80
CA PHE A 145 34.55 4.12 -4.39
C PHE A 145 35.72 3.78 -3.45
N GLN A 146 36.38 2.62 -3.65
CA GLN A 146 37.53 2.21 -2.84
C GLN A 146 38.68 3.22 -2.93
N ARG A 147 38.94 3.77 -4.12
CA ARG A 147 39.95 4.84 -4.31
C ARG A 147 39.58 6.12 -3.57
N GLU A 148 38.32 6.54 -3.65
CA GLU A 148 37.84 7.73 -2.94
C GLU A 148 38.00 7.59 -1.42
N ARG A 149 37.75 6.39 -0.89
CA ARG A 149 37.75 6.11 0.56
C ARG A 149 39.05 5.59 1.13
N GLY A 150 40.10 5.47 0.32
CA GLY A 150 41.41 4.97 0.78
C GLY A 150 41.39 3.50 1.22
N LEU A 151 40.44 2.71 0.71
CA LEU A 151 40.36 1.26 0.93
C LEU A 151 41.31 0.52 -0.03
N ARG A 152 41.50 -0.78 0.21
CA ARG A 152 42.20 -1.66 -0.76
C ARG A 152 41.42 -1.64 -2.09
N VAL A 153 42.09 -1.27 -3.18
CA VAL A 153 41.48 -1.13 -4.51
C VAL A 153 41.55 -2.44 -5.29
N ASP A 154 40.66 -3.37 -4.99
CA ASP A 154 40.54 -4.68 -5.65
C ASP A 154 39.24 -4.84 -6.45
N GLY A 155 38.29 -3.90 -6.31
CA GLY A 155 36.99 -3.93 -6.97
C GLY A 155 36.01 -4.95 -6.39
N LEU A 156 36.42 -5.68 -5.36
CA LEU A 156 35.64 -6.76 -4.80
C LEU A 156 34.63 -6.22 -3.76
N PRO A 157 33.41 -6.77 -3.70
CA PRO A 157 32.41 -6.41 -2.71
C PRO A 157 32.73 -7.09 -1.35
N SER A 158 33.92 -6.84 -0.80
CA SER A 158 34.35 -7.35 0.51
C SER A 158 33.42 -6.88 1.64
N ALA A 159 33.49 -7.53 2.81
CA ALA A 159 32.69 -7.11 3.97
C ALA A 159 32.95 -5.64 4.33
N ASP A 160 34.23 -5.25 4.38
CA ASP A 160 34.67 -3.88 4.68
C ASP A 160 34.19 -2.88 3.63
N THR A 161 34.33 -3.22 2.35
CA THR A 161 33.84 -2.38 1.24
C THR A 161 32.33 -2.20 1.30
N ALA A 162 31.59 -3.29 1.57
CA ALA A 162 30.13 -3.24 1.69
C ALA A 162 29.65 -2.42 2.88
N PHE A 163 30.34 -2.54 4.02
CA PHE A 163 30.07 -1.74 5.21
C PHE A 163 30.28 -0.26 4.92
N GLU A 164 31.42 0.12 4.31
CA GLU A 164 31.73 1.51 4.04
C GLU A 164 30.83 2.16 2.98
N VAL A 165 30.47 1.44 1.90
CA VAL A 165 29.49 1.94 0.92
C VAL A 165 28.16 2.23 1.58
N ARG A 166 27.69 1.34 2.45
CA ARG A 166 26.44 1.54 3.21
C ARG A 166 26.55 2.74 4.15
N ALA A 167 27.60 2.79 4.97
CA ALA A 167 27.78 3.85 5.95
C ALA A 167 27.97 5.22 5.28
N ALA A 168 28.60 5.28 4.11
CA ALA A 168 28.74 6.50 3.31
C ALA A 168 27.39 6.97 2.75
N ALA A 169 26.57 6.06 2.24
CA ALA A 169 25.24 6.37 1.73
C ALA A 169 24.32 6.88 2.85
N GLU A 170 24.32 6.23 4.02
CA GLU A 170 23.54 6.67 5.20
C GLU A 170 23.95 8.06 5.68
N ARG A 171 25.26 8.35 5.73
CA ARG A 171 25.78 9.69 6.06
C ARG A 171 25.37 10.77 5.05
N LYS A 172 25.34 10.46 3.75
CA LYS A 172 24.88 11.40 2.70
C LYS A 172 23.37 11.64 2.82
N ARG A 173 22.56 10.60 3.01
CA ARG A 173 21.11 10.72 3.25
C ARG A 173 20.78 11.53 4.49
N GLY A 174 21.44 11.29 5.62
CA GLY A 174 21.21 12.07 6.85
C GLY A 174 21.51 13.56 6.69
N ARG A 175 22.48 13.92 5.83
CA ARG A 175 22.75 15.32 5.45
C ARG A 175 21.70 15.89 4.50
N GLU A 176 21.22 15.09 3.55
CA GLU A 176 20.14 15.50 2.64
C GLU A 176 18.81 15.69 3.38
N ILE A 177 18.46 14.83 4.33
CA ILE A 177 17.27 14.96 5.19
C ILE A 177 17.33 16.25 6.03
N ARG A 178 18.49 16.57 6.63
CA ARG A 178 18.68 17.82 7.39
C ARG A 178 18.59 19.08 6.52
N ARG A 179 18.90 18.96 5.23
CA ARG A 179 18.92 20.05 4.26
C ARG A 179 17.57 20.23 3.56
N ASN A 180 16.81 19.15 3.43
CA ASN A 180 15.49 19.11 2.83
C ASN A 180 14.64 18.06 3.57
N PRO A 181 13.79 18.48 4.54
CA PRO A 181 12.93 17.57 5.30
C PRO A 181 11.99 16.73 4.43
N ALA A 182 11.60 17.21 3.24
CA ALA A 182 10.79 16.47 2.28
C ALA A 182 11.49 15.22 1.70
N TYR A 183 12.80 15.10 1.88
CA TYR A 183 13.58 13.90 1.53
C TYR A 183 13.26 12.70 2.44
N ALA A 184 12.68 12.94 3.62
CA ALA A 184 12.21 11.88 4.51
C ALA A 184 10.95 11.16 3.98
N ASN A 185 10.05 11.87 3.30
CA ASN A 185 8.83 11.30 2.71
C ASN A 185 9.09 10.37 1.51
N THR A 186 10.32 10.31 1.02
CA THR A 186 10.74 9.35 -0.02
C THR A 186 11.52 8.14 0.53
N ALA A 187 11.71 8.07 1.86
CA ALA A 187 12.43 6.98 2.52
C ALA A 187 11.54 5.77 2.91
N GLY A 188 10.23 5.84 2.66
CA GLY A 188 9.32 4.68 2.72
C GLY A 188 9.65 3.68 1.60
N GLY A 189 9.80 2.40 1.93
CA GLY A 189 10.25 1.38 0.96
C GLY A 189 9.42 1.35 -0.33
N SER A 190 10.09 1.06 -1.47
CA SER A 190 9.50 1.02 -2.81
C SER A 190 8.10 0.37 -2.86
N VAL A 191 7.10 1.09 -3.36
CA VAL A 191 5.73 0.59 -3.67
C VAL A 191 5.56 0.21 -5.15
N TYR A 192 4.49 -0.49 -5.52
CA TYR A 192 4.11 -0.71 -6.93
C TYR A 192 3.49 0.57 -7.50
N ARG A 193 4.29 1.41 -8.18
CA ARG A 193 3.82 2.65 -8.83
C ARG A 193 2.63 2.45 -9.78
N SER A 194 2.49 1.26 -10.36
CA SER A 194 1.35 0.90 -11.21
C SER A 194 0.05 0.81 -10.43
N VAL A 195 0.07 0.40 -9.16
CA VAL A 195 -1.10 0.32 -8.27
C VAL A 195 -1.43 1.69 -7.69
N MET A 196 -0.42 2.53 -7.44
CA MET A 196 -0.61 3.88 -6.88
C MET A 196 -1.09 4.93 -7.89
N LYS A 197 -1.51 4.52 -9.09
CA LYS A 197 -2.08 5.46 -10.08
C LYS A 197 -3.47 5.91 -9.63
N PRO A 198 -3.88 7.16 -9.91
CA PRO A 198 -5.19 7.67 -9.47
C PRO A 198 -6.36 6.77 -9.88
N GLU A 199 -6.36 6.24 -11.11
CA GLU A 199 -7.45 5.37 -11.59
C GLU A 199 -7.52 4.06 -10.81
N ARG A 200 -6.37 3.53 -10.41
CA ARG A 200 -6.24 2.29 -9.65
C ARG A 200 -6.65 2.45 -8.19
N LEU A 201 -6.34 3.59 -7.61
CA LEU A 201 -6.78 3.96 -6.26
C LEU A 201 -8.29 4.21 -6.23
N ALA A 202 -8.85 4.86 -7.26
CA ALA A 202 -10.29 5.03 -7.41
C ALA A 202 -11.02 3.69 -7.52
N GLU A 203 -10.48 2.74 -8.27
CA GLU A 203 -11.01 1.37 -8.40
C GLU A 203 -11.02 0.60 -7.08
N ALA A 204 -9.98 0.78 -6.25
CA ALA A 204 -9.87 0.19 -4.93
C ALA A 204 -10.90 0.79 -3.96
N ARG A 205 -11.04 2.12 -3.99
CA ARG A 205 -12.06 2.85 -3.22
C ARG A 205 -13.47 2.45 -3.63
N GLU A 206 -13.75 2.34 -4.92
CA GLU A 206 -15.05 1.90 -5.43
C GLU A 206 -15.40 0.52 -4.85
N PHE A 207 -14.47 -0.44 -4.95
CA PHE A 207 -14.66 -1.78 -4.39
C PHE A 207 -14.92 -1.76 -2.87
N TYR A 208 -14.17 -0.96 -2.13
CA TYR A 208 -14.36 -0.81 -0.69
C TYR A 208 -15.76 -0.26 -0.37
N VAL A 209 -16.22 0.78 -1.09
CA VAL A 209 -17.54 1.39 -0.90
C VAL A 209 -18.67 0.45 -1.31
N THR A 210 -18.56 -0.23 -2.46
CA THR A 210 -19.61 -1.14 -2.94
C THR A 210 -19.73 -2.39 -2.08
N SER A 211 -18.62 -2.82 -1.47
CA SER A 211 -18.56 -4.03 -0.64
C SER A 211 -18.65 -3.73 0.86
N ARG A 212 -19.02 -2.51 1.26
CA ARG A 212 -18.89 -2.02 2.64
C ARG A 212 -19.59 -2.91 3.68
N ALA A 213 -20.77 -3.44 3.36
CA ALA A 213 -21.50 -4.33 4.27
C ALA A 213 -20.76 -5.65 4.50
N LEU A 214 -20.22 -6.25 3.42
CA LEU A 214 -19.40 -7.46 3.49
C LEU A 214 -18.09 -7.20 4.25
N ILE A 215 -17.41 -6.10 3.93
CA ILE A 215 -16.16 -5.69 4.57
C ILE A 215 -16.37 -5.51 6.07
N ARG A 216 -17.46 -4.86 6.51
CA ARG A 216 -17.81 -4.76 7.93
C ARG A 216 -18.04 -6.11 8.60
N ARG A 217 -18.65 -7.07 7.91
CA ARG A 217 -18.80 -8.43 8.46
C ARG A 217 -17.43 -9.10 8.66
N MET A 218 -16.54 -8.96 7.68
CA MET A 218 -15.17 -9.47 7.74
C MET A 218 -14.38 -8.81 8.88
N GLU A 219 -14.48 -7.48 9.03
CA GLU A 219 -13.88 -6.73 10.15
C GLU A 219 -14.36 -7.25 11.51
N ILE A 220 -15.68 -7.37 11.70
CA ILE A 220 -16.26 -7.86 12.96
C ILE A 220 -15.79 -9.29 13.27
N GLN A 221 -15.66 -10.15 12.26
CA GLN A 221 -15.34 -11.55 12.46
C GLN A 221 -13.85 -11.80 12.68
N TYR A 222 -12.97 -11.06 11.99
CA TYR A 222 -11.54 -11.36 11.92
C TYR A 222 -10.65 -10.25 12.48
N ASN A 223 -11.22 -9.12 12.90
CA ASN A 223 -10.48 -7.95 13.37
C ASN A 223 -9.41 -7.46 12.36
N VAL A 224 -9.72 -7.57 11.06
CA VAL A 224 -8.87 -7.07 9.98
C VAL A 224 -9.52 -5.78 9.46
N PRO A 225 -8.83 -4.61 9.48
CA PRO A 225 -9.37 -3.37 8.93
C PRO A 225 -9.77 -3.52 7.47
N GLY A 226 -10.95 -3.03 7.12
CA GLY A 226 -11.55 -3.21 5.81
C GLY A 226 -10.75 -2.56 4.68
N GLN A 227 -10.03 -1.47 4.99
CA GLN A 227 -9.13 -0.82 4.05
C GLN A 227 -7.93 -1.71 3.71
N VAL A 228 -7.44 -2.54 4.65
CA VAL A 228 -6.37 -3.52 4.38
C VAL A 228 -6.88 -4.62 3.47
N ALA A 229 -8.08 -5.15 3.73
CA ALA A 229 -8.72 -6.12 2.85
C ALA A 229 -8.90 -5.56 1.42
N ALA A 230 -9.42 -4.35 1.28
CA ALA A 230 -9.53 -3.69 -0.02
C ALA A 230 -8.16 -3.42 -0.67
N GLY A 231 -7.14 -3.09 0.12
CA GLY A 231 -5.75 -2.95 -0.33
C GLY A 231 -5.18 -4.24 -0.93
N ILE A 232 -5.42 -5.39 -0.29
CA ILE A 232 -5.03 -6.70 -0.80
C ILE A 232 -5.71 -6.97 -2.15
N VAL A 233 -7.04 -6.85 -2.22
CA VAL A 233 -7.78 -7.12 -3.46
C VAL A 233 -7.37 -6.15 -4.58
N ALA A 234 -7.08 -4.89 -4.25
CA ALA A 234 -6.59 -3.90 -5.22
C ALA A 234 -5.23 -4.28 -5.83
N VAL A 235 -4.31 -4.79 -5.01
CA VAL A 235 -2.98 -5.22 -5.44
C VAL A 235 -3.05 -6.54 -6.20
N GLU A 236 -3.81 -7.51 -5.71
CA GLU A 236 -3.90 -8.86 -6.28
C GLU A 236 -4.66 -8.88 -7.62
N THR A 237 -5.84 -8.24 -7.68
CA THR A 237 -6.78 -8.46 -8.80
C THR A 237 -7.36 -7.20 -9.41
N ARG A 238 -6.78 -6.02 -9.16
CA ARG A 238 -7.42 -4.75 -9.56
C ARG A 238 -8.82 -4.64 -8.98
N ALA A 239 -8.96 -4.96 -7.69
CA ALA A 239 -10.25 -4.91 -7.02
C ALA A 239 -11.29 -5.78 -7.75
N GLY A 240 -10.91 -7.03 -8.07
CA GLY A 240 -11.74 -8.01 -8.79
C GLY A 240 -11.80 -7.88 -10.31
N ARG A 241 -11.24 -6.82 -10.91
CA ARG A 241 -11.36 -6.56 -12.37
C ARG A 241 -10.39 -7.36 -13.24
N TYR A 242 -9.39 -8.00 -12.65
CA TYR A 242 -8.41 -8.83 -13.36
C TYR A 242 -8.09 -10.08 -12.54
N LEU A 243 -8.68 -11.21 -12.93
CA LEU A 243 -8.53 -12.51 -12.25
C LEU A 243 -7.50 -13.44 -12.93
N GLY A 244 -6.87 -12.95 -14.00
CA GLY A 244 -6.08 -13.75 -14.92
C GLY A 244 -6.78 -13.96 -16.26
N VAL A 245 -6.03 -14.46 -17.24
CA VAL A 245 -6.51 -14.72 -18.60
C VAL A 245 -6.23 -16.14 -19.08
N THR A 246 -5.39 -16.88 -18.35
CA THR A 246 -5.03 -18.26 -18.66
C THR A 246 -5.70 -19.17 -17.62
N PRO A 247 -6.22 -20.34 -18.02
CA PRO A 247 -6.69 -21.33 -17.07
C PRO A 247 -5.59 -21.71 -16.07
N ALA A 248 -5.93 -21.68 -14.78
CA ALA A 248 -5.00 -21.99 -13.71
C ALA A 248 -4.49 -23.44 -13.82
N LEU A 249 -5.37 -24.39 -14.20
CA LEU A 249 -5.00 -25.79 -14.37
C LEU A 249 -3.97 -25.96 -15.48
N THR A 250 -4.15 -25.32 -16.64
CA THR A 250 -3.20 -25.36 -17.77
C THR A 250 -1.81 -24.88 -17.34
N THR A 251 -1.75 -23.79 -16.58
CA THR A 251 -0.49 -23.24 -16.05
C THR A 251 0.20 -24.21 -15.10
N LEU A 252 -0.52 -24.73 -14.10
CA LEU A 252 0.03 -25.60 -13.07
C LEU A 252 0.43 -26.97 -13.65
N ALA A 253 -0.38 -27.55 -14.52
CA ALA A 253 -0.08 -28.79 -15.20
C ALA A 253 1.16 -28.65 -16.10
N SER A 254 1.27 -27.56 -16.87
CA SER A 254 2.46 -27.30 -17.70
C SER A 254 3.73 -27.18 -16.85
N MET A 255 3.66 -26.45 -15.73
CA MET A 255 4.77 -26.40 -14.77
C MET A 255 5.09 -27.78 -14.17
N ALA A 256 4.08 -28.61 -13.89
CA ALA A 256 4.27 -29.96 -13.38
C ALA A 256 4.93 -30.89 -14.42
N LEU A 257 4.63 -30.71 -15.71
CA LEU A 257 5.21 -31.47 -16.82
C LEU A 257 6.70 -31.15 -17.00
N CYS A 258 7.11 -29.91 -16.74
CA CYS A 258 8.51 -29.45 -16.77
C CYS A 258 9.42 -30.09 -15.69
N ARG A 259 8.95 -31.12 -14.97
CA ARG A 259 9.85 -32.05 -14.25
C ARG A 259 10.80 -32.73 -15.25
N ASP A 260 10.33 -32.98 -16.47
CA ASP A 260 11.21 -33.16 -17.61
C ASP A 260 11.77 -31.79 -18.02
N PHE A 261 13.02 -31.55 -17.64
CA PHE A 261 13.67 -30.27 -17.88
C PHE A 261 13.92 -29.98 -19.37
N SER A 262 13.97 -31.03 -20.22
CA SER A 262 14.22 -30.84 -21.66
C SER A 262 13.17 -29.94 -22.32
N LEU A 263 11.95 -29.88 -21.76
CA LEU A 263 10.84 -29.04 -22.21
C LEU A 263 11.07 -27.53 -22.01
N VAL A 264 12.02 -27.13 -21.16
CA VAL A 264 12.33 -25.72 -20.87
C VAL A 264 13.82 -25.40 -21.01
N GLU A 265 14.66 -26.39 -21.31
CA GLU A 265 16.12 -26.25 -21.35
C GLU A 265 16.57 -25.19 -22.37
N GLU A 266 15.98 -25.19 -23.57
CA GLU A 266 16.30 -24.25 -24.65
C GLU A 266 16.12 -22.78 -24.22
N MET A 267 15.18 -22.50 -23.31
CA MET A 267 14.91 -21.16 -22.81
C MET A 267 16.07 -20.59 -21.97
N PHE A 268 17.02 -21.42 -21.55
CA PHE A 268 18.23 -21.02 -20.81
C PHE A 268 19.50 -21.03 -21.66
N ALA A 269 19.44 -21.48 -22.91
CA ALA A 269 20.62 -21.63 -23.77
C ALA A 269 21.40 -20.32 -23.95
N HIS A 270 20.71 -19.18 -23.98
CA HIS A 270 21.31 -17.84 -24.17
C HIS A 270 22.10 -17.30 -22.97
N LYS A 271 22.10 -17.99 -21.81
CA LYS A 271 22.66 -17.45 -20.56
C LYS A 271 24.10 -17.89 -20.26
N GLU A 272 24.69 -18.77 -21.07
CA GLU A 272 26.06 -19.30 -20.86
C GLU A 272 26.31 -19.76 -19.41
N LEU A 273 25.38 -20.51 -18.84
CA LEU A 273 25.45 -20.95 -17.43
C LEU A 273 26.55 -22.00 -17.22
N SER A 274 27.25 -21.92 -16.09
CA SER A 274 28.15 -22.98 -15.64
C SER A 274 27.39 -24.29 -15.33
N GLU A 275 28.08 -25.43 -15.30
CA GLU A 275 27.45 -26.72 -14.96
C GLU A 275 26.77 -26.71 -13.58
N GLU A 276 27.35 -26.02 -12.59
CA GLU A 276 26.76 -25.86 -11.25
C GLU A 276 25.45 -25.07 -11.31
N GLN A 277 25.45 -23.94 -12.02
CA GLN A 277 24.26 -23.10 -12.22
C GLN A 277 23.17 -23.84 -12.98
N MET A 278 23.53 -24.58 -14.03
CA MET A 278 22.58 -25.40 -14.78
C MET A 278 22.05 -26.56 -13.94
N GLY A 279 22.90 -27.18 -13.10
CA GLY A 279 22.49 -28.16 -12.11
C GLY A 279 21.44 -27.61 -11.13
N TRP A 280 21.67 -26.40 -10.61
CA TRP A 280 20.70 -25.72 -9.75
C TRP A 280 19.38 -25.41 -10.46
N VAL A 281 19.42 -24.98 -11.74
CA VAL A 281 18.21 -24.71 -12.53
C VAL A 281 17.40 -26.00 -12.70
N ARG A 282 18.05 -27.11 -13.06
CA ARG A 282 17.41 -28.44 -13.18
C ARG A 282 16.77 -28.90 -11.89
N GLU A 283 17.49 -28.81 -10.77
CA GLU A 283 16.96 -29.21 -9.46
C GLU A 283 15.80 -28.31 -9.03
N THR A 284 15.90 -27.00 -9.28
CA THR A 284 14.83 -26.05 -8.97
C THR A 284 13.60 -26.29 -9.84
N ALA A 285 13.76 -26.64 -11.12
CA ALA A 285 12.67 -27.01 -12.03
C ALA A 285 11.92 -28.24 -11.50
N ALA A 286 12.64 -29.31 -11.12
CA ALA A 286 12.04 -30.51 -10.55
C ALA A 286 11.23 -30.20 -9.28
N ARG A 287 11.80 -29.41 -8.36
CA ARG A 287 11.11 -28.98 -7.13
C ARG A 287 9.87 -28.12 -7.40
N LYS A 288 9.94 -27.22 -8.39
CA LYS A 288 8.80 -26.37 -8.75
C LYS A 288 7.73 -27.14 -9.52
N ALA A 289 8.10 -28.16 -10.28
CA ALA A 289 7.18 -29.09 -10.90
C ALA A 289 6.44 -29.96 -9.87
N ASP A 290 7.11 -30.39 -8.79
CA ASP A 290 6.44 -31.09 -7.67
C ASP A 290 5.49 -30.17 -6.89
N TRP A 291 5.89 -28.92 -6.67
CA TRP A 291 5.00 -27.92 -6.09
C TRP A 291 3.76 -27.71 -6.97
N ALA A 292 3.95 -27.46 -8.27
CA ALA A 292 2.86 -27.21 -9.20
C ALA A 292 1.91 -28.40 -9.34
N LEU A 293 2.41 -29.64 -9.27
CA LEU A 293 1.57 -30.84 -9.26
C LEU A 293 0.61 -30.86 -8.06
N ARG A 294 1.10 -30.50 -6.87
CA ARG A 294 0.25 -30.44 -5.66
C ARG A 294 -0.82 -29.36 -5.77
N GLU A 295 -0.47 -28.21 -6.33
CA GLU A 295 -1.44 -27.13 -6.57
C GLU A 295 -2.46 -27.52 -7.65
N ALA A 296 -2.04 -28.24 -8.71
CA ALA A 296 -2.96 -28.75 -9.73
C ALA A 296 -3.96 -29.76 -9.17
N ALA A 297 -3.50 -30.68 -8.31
CA ALA A 297 -4.37 -31.62 -7.61
C ALA A 297 -5.40 -30.88 -6.73
N ALA A 298 -4.93 -29.90 -5.94
CA ALA A 298 -5.80 -29.07 -5.11
C ALA A 298 -6.79 -28.24 -5.93
N LEU A 299 -6.41 -27.77 -7.12
CA LEU A 299 -7.31 -27.05 -8.01
C LEU A 299 -8.42 -27.94 -8.57
N ILE A 300 -8.10 -29.19 -8.94
CA ILE A 300 -9.09 -30.17 -9.40
C ILE A 300 -10.08 -30.46 -8.28
N GLU A 301 -9.59 -30.68 -7.06
CA GLU A 301 -10.45 -30.87 -5.88
C GLU A 301 -11.33 -29.66 -5.60
N TYR A 302 -10.75 -28.46 -5.57
CA TYR A 302 -11.46 -27.19 -5.39
C TYR A 302 -12.57 -27.02 -6.44
N SER A 303 -12.24 -27.25 -7.72
CA SER A 303 -13.21 -27.13 -8.81
C SER A 303 -14.37 -28.13 -8.68
N GLY A 304 -14.09 -29.33 -8.19
CA GLY A 304 -15.10 -30.34 -7.89
C GLY A 304 -16.03 -29.92 -6.75
N GLN A 305 -15.49 -29.30 -5.69
CA GLN A 305 -16.29 -28.78 -4.57
C GLN A 305 -17.16 -27.58 -4.99
N ALA A 306 -16.61 -26.67 -5.79
CA ALA A 306 -17.33 -25.52 -6.33
C ALA A 306 -18.34 -25.90 -7.45
N GLY A 307 -18.19 -27.09 -8.04
CA GLY A 307 -19.03 -27.56 -9.14
C GLY A 307 -18.76 -26.82 -10.46
N VAL A 308 -17.51 -26.39 -10.68
CA VAL A 308 -17.06 -25.64 -11.85
C VAL A 308 -16.02 -26.43 -12.63
N ASP A 309 -15.94 -26.19 -13.94
CA ASP A 309 -14.93 -26.85 -14.79
C ASP A 309 -13.53 -26.31 -14.46
N PRO A 310 -12.53 -27.13 -14.11
CA PRO A 310 -11.20 -26.64 -13.76
C PRO A 310 -10.47 -25.90 -14.90
N PHE A 311 -10.80 -26.15 -16.17
CA PHE A 311 -10.24 -25.39 -17.31
C PHE A 311 -10.93 -24.04 -17.52
N SER A 312 -12.08 -23.81 -16.86
CA SER A 312 -12.79 -22.53 -16.92
C SER A 312 -12.25 -21.51 -15.91
N LEU A 313 -11.52 -21.95 -14.89
CA LEU A 313 -11.02 -21.10 -13.81
C LEU A 313 -9.79 -20.29 -14.25
N PRO A 314 -9.90 -18.96 -14.45
CA PRO A 314 -8.74 -18.15 -14.76
C PRO A 314 -7.83 -18.04 -13.54
N GLY A 315 -6.53 -17.87 -13.79
CA GLY A 315 -5.57 -17.62 -12.73
C GLY A 315 -4.36 -16.80 -13.16
N SER A 316 -3.50 -16.50 -12.19
CA SER A 316 -2.24 -15.84 -12.45
C SER A 316 -1.30 -16.69 -13.29
N LEU A 317 -0.18 -16.08 -13.69
CA LEU A 317 0.95 -16.76 -14.34
C LEU A 317 1.48 -17.98 -13.57
N TYR A 318 1.18 -18.10 -12.27
CA TYR A 318 1.60 -19.25 -11.45
C TYR A 318 0.43 -20.03 -10.84
N GLY A 319 -0.80 -19.83 -11.33
CA GLY A 319 -1.97 -20.62 -10.95
C GLY A 319 -2.68 -20.18 -9.67
N ALA A 320 -2.48 -18.93 -9.23
CA ALA A 320 -3.29 -18.33 -8.17
C ALA A 320 -4.69 -17.97 -8.71
N ILE A 321 -5.75 -18.21 -7.95
CA ILE A 321 -7.14 -18.15 -8.41
C ILE A 321 -7.99 -17.13 -7.62
N GLY A 322 -9.08 -16.69 -8.26
CA GLY A 322 -10.11 -15.88 -7.60
C GLY A 322 -9.68 -14.45 -7.28
N VAL A 323 -10.60 -13.75 -6.61
CA VAL A 323 -10.46 -12.34 -6.22
C VAL A 323 -9.33 -12.13 -5.21
N SER A 324 -9.05 -13.14 -4.38
CA SER A 324 -7.97 -13.16 -3.38
C SER A 324 -6.62 -13.68 -3.92
N GLN A 325 -6.55 -14.19 -5.16
CA GLN A 325 -5.33 -14.80 -5.71
C GLN A 325 -4.71 -15.85 -4.77
N PHE A 326 -5.54 -16.70 -4.20
CA PHE A 326 -5.04 -17.84 -3.42
C PHE A 326 -4.43 -18.89 -4.34
N MET A 327 -3.33 -19.50 -3.87
CA MET A 327 -2.94 -20.79 -4.43
C MET A 327 -4.04 -21.82 -4.11
N PRO A 328 -4.31 -22.81 -4.98
CA PRO A 328 -5.39 -23.77 -4.77
C PRO A 328 -5.31 -24.53 -3.44
N THR A 329 -4.10 -24.88 -2.98
CA THR A 329 -3.94 -25.46 -1.64
C THR A 329 -4.35 -24.50 -0.51
N SER A 330 -4.10 -23.20 -0.67
CA SER A 330 -4.58 -22.18 0.25
C SER A 330 -6.10 -22.04 0.22
N ALA A 331 -6.71 -22.14 -0.97
CA ALA A 331 -8.17 -22.11 -1.14
C ALA A 331 -8.85 -23.23 -0.36
N LEU A 332 -8.38 -24.47 -0.49
CA LEU A 332 -8.93 -25.60 0.25
C LEU A 332 -8.74 -25.49 1.77
N LYS A 333 -7.65 -24.87 2.21
CA LYS A 333 -7.29 -24.83 3.64
C LYS A 333 -7.95 -23.67 4.39
N TRP A 334 -8.01 -22.50 3.77
CA TRP A 334 -8.43 -21.26 4.42
C TRP A 334 -9.64 -20.60 3.75
N GLY A 335 -10.19 -21.21 2.71
CA GLY A 335 -11.42 -20.77 2.07
C GLY A 335 -12.60 -20.79 3.04
N VAL A 336 -13.44 -19.77 2.93
CA VAL A 336 -14.67 -19.58 3.72
C VAL A 336 -15.79 -19.24 2.75
N ASP A 337 -16.89 -20.00 2.85
CA ASP A 337 -18.19 -19.69 2.26
C ASP A 337 -18.75 -18.43 2.96
N GLY A 338 -18.62 -17.28 2.30
CA GLY A 338 -18.85 -15.95 2.86
C GLY A 338 -20.27 -15.43 2.64
N ASP A 339 -20.99 -15.98 1.65
CA ASP A 339 -22.41 -15.70 1.41
C ASP A 339 -23.34 -16.77 2.02
N GLN A 340 -22.78 -17.87 2.51
CA GLN A 340 -23.46 -18.99 3.17
C GLN A 340 -24.38 -19.77 2.24
N ASP A 341 -24.04 -19.86 0.95
CA ASP A 341 -24.81 -20.63 -0.04
C ASP A 341 -24.52 -22.14 -0.01
N GLY A 342 -23.53 -22.56 0.79
CA GLY A 342 -23.08 -23.94 0.96
C GLY A 342 -21.96 -24.34 0.00
N ARG A 343 -21.36 -23.40 -0.73
CA ARG A 343 -20.24 -23.62 -1.66
C ARG A 343 -19.12 -22.64 -1.38
N LEU A 344 -17.88 -23.07 -1.67
CA LEU A 344 -16.72 -22.20 -1.66
C LEU A 344 -16.37 -21.81 -3.10
N ASP A 345 -16.58 -20.55 -3.46
CA ASP A 345 -16.20 -19.96 -4.73
C ASP A 345 -15.45 -18.62 -4.56
N LEU A 346 -14.11 -18.69 -4.52
CA LEU A 346 -13.22 -17.52 -4.46
C LEU A 346 -13.32 -16.56 -5.67
N PHE A 347 -14.13 -16.87 -6.68
CA PHE A 347 -14.46 -15.93 -7.76
C PHE A 347 -15.61 -14.99 -7.38
N THR A 348 -16.37 -15.28 -6.32
CA THR A 348 -17.28 -14.34 -5.66
C THR A 348 -16.51 -13.40 -4.74
N VAL A 349 -17.04 -12.20 -4.53
CA VAL A 349 -16.39 -11.21 -3.66
C VAL A 349 -16.57 -11.60 -2.20
N GLU A 350 -17.73 -12.16 -1.87
CA GLU A 350 -18.14 -12.61 -0.55
C GLU A 350 -17.17 -13.64 0.03
N ASP A 351 -16.96 -14.74 -0.70
CA ASP A 351 -16.08 -15.82 -0.26
C ASP A 351 -14.64 -15.38 -0.23
N ALA A 352 -14.19 -14.66 -1.27
CA ALA A 352 -12.82 -14.21 -1.35
C ALA A 352 -12.46 -13.28 -0.18
N VAL A 353 -13.32 -12.33 0.18
CA VAL A 353 -13.07 -11.37 1.26
C VAL A 353 -13.06 -12.08 2.62
N MET A 354 -14.02 -12.98 2.87
CA MET A 354 -14.05 -13.74 4.12
C MET A 354 -12.87 -14.71 4.23
N SER A 355 -12.49 -15.36 3.14
CA SER A 355 -11.32 -16.24 3.06
C SER A 355 -10.01 -15.49 3.30
N LEU A 356 -9.90 -14.24 2.81
CA LEU A 356 -8.74 -13.38 3.05
C LEU A 356 -8.61 -13.06 4.55
N GLY A 357 -9.71 -12.74 5.22
CA GLY A 357 -9.74 -12.45 6.65
C GLY A 357 -9.30 -13.66 7.47
N ASN A 358 -9.88 -14.82 7.15
CA ASN A 358 -9.50 -16.10 7.76
C ASN A 358 -8.02 -16.44 7.56
N PHE A 359 -7.50 -16.26 6.34
CA PHE A 359 -6.09 -16.49 6.06
C PHE A 359 -5.19 -15.59 6.89
N LEU A 360 -5.51 -14.30 7.02
CA LEU A 360 -4.69 -13.38 7.81
C LEU A 360 -4.63 -13.82 9.27
N VAL A 361 -5.77 -14.14 9.89
CA VAL A 361 -5.85 -14.60 11.29
C VAL A 361 -5.03 -15.86 11.50
N GLU A 362 -5.18 -16.86 10.63
CA GLU A 362 -4.40 -18.11 10.65
C GLU A 362 -2.89 -17.91 10.47
N HIS A 363 -2.47 -16.73 9.97
CA HIS A 363 -1.07 -16.36 9.78
C HIS A 363 -0.58 -15.32 10.80
N GLY A 364 -1.25 -15.25 11.95
CA GLY A 364 -0.87 -14.46 13.10
C GLY A 364 -1.33 -13.00 13.00
N TRP A 365 -2.41 -12.75 12.27
CA TRP A 365 -3.14 -11.48 12.38
C TRP A 365 -4.02 -11.53 13.63
N GLU A 366 -3.70 -10.70 14.62
CA GLU A 366 -4.47 -10.60 15.86
C GLU A 366 -5.00 -9.17 16.06
N GLY A 367 -4.96 -8.34 15.00
CA GLY A 367 -4.58 -6.94 15.19
C GLY A 367 -3.08 -6.89 15.49
N GLY A 368 -2.45 -5.72 15.45
CA GLY A 368 -1.09 -5.68 15.99
C GLY A 368 -0.30 -4.40 15.74
N SER A 369 0.80 -4.31 16.50
CA SER A 369 1.95 -3.49 16.13
C SER A 369 2.25 -3.63 14.64
N GLU A 370 2.82 -2.58 14.02
CA GLU A 370 3.09 -2.58 12.58
C GLU A 370 3.84 -3.85 12.13
N ASP A 371 4.75 -4.37 12.96
CA ASP A 371 5.50 -5.59 12.68
C ASP A 371 4.63 -6.86 12.54
N VAL A 372 3.57 -7.02 13.35
CA VAL A 372 2.65 -8.17 13.28
C VAL A 372 1.80 -8.10 12.02
N VAL A 373 1.21 -6.95 11.74
CA VAL A 373 0.44 -6.68 10.51
C VAL A 373 1.31 -6.93 9.28
N ARG A 374 2.51 -6.36 9.26
CA ARG A 374 3.45 -6.55 8.17
C ARG A 374 3.90 -8.00 8.02
N ALA A 375 4.08 -8.73 9.13
CA ALA A 375 4.44 -10.15 9.08
C ALA A 375 3.30 -11.00 8.51
N ALA A 376 2.05 -10.74 8.89
CA ALA A 376 0.88 -11.42 8.32
C ALA A 376 0.73 -11.12 6.82
N LEU A 377 0.84 -9.85 6.41
CA LEU A 377 0.82 -9.46 5.00
C LEU A 377 2.02 -10.04 4.21
N TYR A 378 3.18 -10.15 4.86
CA TYR A 378 4.36 -10.77 4.25
C TYR A 378 4.18 -12.28 4.06
N ARG A 379 3.39 -12.95 4.92
CA ARG A 379 3.02 -14.37 4.71
C ARG A 379 2.07 -14.54 3.54
N TYR A 380 1.19 -13.56 3.32
CA TYR A 380 0.33 -13.51 2.13
C TYR A 380 1.19 -13.41 0.85
N ASN A 381 2.14 -12.49 0.83
CA ASN A 381 3.11 -12.35 -0.25
C ASN A 381 4.46 -11.87 0.30
N HIS A 382 5.50 -12.70 0.15
CA HIS A 382 6.84 -12.52 0.75
C HIS A 382 7.65 -11.39 0.07
N SER A 383 7.09 -10.19 0.05
CA SER A 383 7.63 -8.99 -0.58
C SER A 383 7.30 -7.76 0.26
N ASN A 384 8.31 -7.11 0.82
CA ASN A 384 8.10 -5.84 1.55
C ASN A 384 7.51 -4.75 0.65
N ARG A 385 7.78 -4.78 -0.66
CA ARG A 385 7.14 -3.89 -1.64
C ARG A 385 5.65 -4.15 -1.77
N TYR A 386 5.24 -5.41 -1.73
CA TYR A 386 3.82 -5.78 -1.69
C TYR A 386 3.17 -5.25 -0.41
N VAL A 387 3.74 -5.57 0.76
CA VAL A 387 3.24 -5.11 2.06
C VAL A 387 3.07 -3.59 2.08
N ASN A 388 4.10 -2.85 1.67
CA ASN A 388 4.02 -1.38 1.58
C ASN A 388 2.94 -0.88 0.64
N THR A 389 2.71 -1.58 -0.48
CA THR A 389 1.69 -1.16 -1.45
C THR A 389 0.29 -1.40 -0.89
N VAL A 390 0.04 -2.54 -0.23
CA VAL A 390 -1.23 -2.84 0.42
C VAL A 390 -1.55 -1.77 1.47
N LEU A 391 -0.60 -1.46 2.35
CA LEU A 391 -0.77 -0.47 3.40
C LEU A 391 -0.97 0.94 2.84
N ALA A 392 -0.23 1.34 1.79
CA ALA A 392 -0.41 2.63 1.15
C ALA A 392 -1.77 2.78 0.44
N VAL A 393 -2.31 1.70 -0.14
CA VAL A 393 -3.67 1.71 -0.70
C VAL A 393 -4.70 1.79 0.42
N ALA A 394 -4.52 1.04 1.50
CA ALA A 394 -5.41 1.08 2.66
C ALA A 394 -5.48 2.48 3.28
N GLU A 395 -4.32 3.11 3.47
CA GLU A 395 -4.22 4.50 3.93
C GLU A 395 -4.95 5.44 2.96
N HIS A 396 -4.73 5.33 1.65
CA HIS A 396 -5.45 6.15 0.68
C HIS A 396 -6.98 6.00 0.74
N ILE A 397 -7.49 4.78 0.99
CA ILE A 397 -8.93 4.55 1.17
C ILE A 397 -9.41 5.20 2.46
N ALA A 398 -8.67 5.07 3.57
CA ALA A 398 -9.01 5.70 4.85
C ALA A 398 -9.06 7.23 4.71
N LEU A 399 -8.04 7.82 4.08
CA LEU A 399 -8.00 9.25 3.74
C LEU A 399 -9.17 9.65 2.84
N ALA A 400 -9.59 8.80 1.90
CA ALA A 400 -10.72 9.09 1.03
C ALA A 400 -12.09 8.92 1.70
N GLU A 401 -12.19 8.16 2.80
CA GLU A 401 -13.37 8.15 3.67
C GLU A 401 -13.46 9.45 4.45
N VAL A 402 -12.33 9.93 4.98
CA VAL A 402 -12.19 11.26 5.59
C VAL A 402 -12.53 12.38 4.59
N ASN A 403 -12.09 12.26 3.33
CA ASN A 403 -12.43 13.23 2.30
C ASN A 403 -13.87 13.11 1.77
N ALA A 404 -14.56 11.97 1.99
CA ALA A 404 -15.95 11.78 1.54
C ALA A 404 -16.97 12.41 2.49
N THR A 405 -16.56 12.76 3.71
CA THR A 405 -17.28 13.63 4.63
C THR A 405 -17.18 15.11 4.25
N LEU A 406 -16.38 15.47 3.21
CA LEU A 406 -16.30 16.83 2.65
C LEU A 406 -17.45 17.14 1.66
N PRO A 407 -17.97 18.38 1.59
CA PRO A 407 -19.09 18.73 0.70
C PRO A 407 -18.74 18.68 -0.79
N ARG A 408 -19.69 18.21 -1.61
CA ARG A 408 -19.55 18.07 -3.07
C ARG A 408 -19.69 19.38 -3.88
N GLU A 409 -20.10 20.48 -3.25
CA GLU A 409 -20.25 21.81 -3.87
C GLU A 409 -19.45 22.89 -3.14
N ALA A 410 -18.39 22.52 -2.40
CA ALA A 410 -17.63 23.51 -1.65
C ALA A 410 -16.88 24.47 -2.59
N HIS A 411 -17.05 25.77 -2.37
CA HIS A 411 -16.31 26.77 -3.15
C HIS A 411 -14.87 26.83 -2.64
N VAL A 412 -13.92 26.53 -3.53
CA VAL A 412 -12.49 26.69 -3.24
C VAL A 412 -12.13 28.17 -3.30
N VAL A 413 -11.51 28.66 -2.24
CA VAL A 413 -10.96 30.01 -2.12
C VAL A 413 -9.48 29.87 -1.80
N ASP A 414 -8.64 30.33 -2.71
CA ASP A 414 -7.20 30.46 -2.45
C ASP A 414 -6.98 31.65 -1.49
N VAL A 415 -6.19 31.42 -0.45
CA VAL A 415 -5.90 32.39 0.59
C VAL A 415 -4.39 32.55 0.72
N ALA A 416 -3.90 33.78 0.75
CA ALA A 416 -2.46 34.09 0.85
C ALA A 416 -2.08 34.91 2.09
N GLY A 417 -3.04 35.29 2.93
CA GLY A 417 -2.78 36.05 4.15
C GLY A 417 -3.94 36.01 5.16
N VAL A 418 -3.69 36.56 6.35
CA VAL A 418 -4.63 36.53 7.49
C VAL A 418 -5.95 37.23 7.17
N GLU A 419 -5.93 38.44 6.58
CA GLU A 419 -7.16 39.16 6.25
C GLU A 419 -8.04 38.39 5.25
N GLU A 420 -7.42 37.78 4.24
CA GLU A 420 -8.10 36.92 3.27
C GLU A 420 -8.66 35.66 3.92
N LEU A 421 -7.91 35.04 4.84
CA LEU A 421 -8.34 33.86 5.59
C LEU A 421 -9.62 34.18 6.37
N LEU A 422 -9.54 35.21 7.20
CA LEU A 422 -10.62 35.58 8.09
C LEU A 422 -11.84 36.12 7.32
N GLY A 423 -11.64 36.79 6.19
CA GLY A 423 -12.71 37.22 5.30
C GLY A 423 -13.38 36.08 4.52
N ALA A 424 -12.67 34.99 4.23
CA ALA A 424 -13.17 33.88 3.41
C ALA A 424 -13.93 32.80 4.21
N VAL A 425 -13.79 32.78 5.55
CA VAL A 425 -14.51 31.84 6.42
C VAL A 425 -16.02 31.92 6.19
N GLY A 426 -16.63 30.78 5.88
CA GLY A 426 -18.06 30.63 5.68
C GLY A 426 -18.43 29.17 5.40
N PRO A 427 -19.72 28.82 5.38
CA PRO A 427 -20.17 27.45 5.23
C PRO A 427 -19.88 26.90 3.82
N ASP A 428 -19.65 25.60 3.74
CA ASP A 428 -19.36 24.88 2.49
C ASP A 428 -18.23 25.54 1.68
N ARG A 429 -17.12 25.82 2.35
CA ARG A 429 -15.92 26.44 1.78
C ARG A 429 -14.71 25.54 1.94
N ILE A 430 -13.86 25.52 0.91
CA ILE A 430 -12.48 25.02 1.01
C ILE A 430 -11.55 26.21 0.94
N LEU A 431 -10.85 26.50 2.03
CA LEU A 431 -9.85 27.54 2.12
C LEU A 431 -8.48 26.90 1.87
N ALA A 432 -7.96 27.11 0.67
CA ALA A 432 -6.64 26.61 0.26
C ALA A 432 -5.57 27.61 0.68
N LEU A 433 -4.86 27.28 1.76
CA LEU A 433 -3.82 28.12 2.36
C LEU A 433 -2.54 28.03 1.53
N GLY A 434 -2.17 29.16 0.93
CA GLY A 434 -0.87 29.35 0.31
C GLY A 434 0.29 29.16 1.31
N PRO A 435 1.50 28.83 0.83
CA PRO A 435 2.65 28.62 1.71
C PRO A 435 3.03 29.89 2.46
N GLY A 436 3.25 29.78 3.76
CA GLY A 436 3.65 30.91 4.58
C GLY A 436 3.12 30.86 6.00
N GLU A 437 3.33 31.96 6.70
CA GLU A 437 2.90 32.17 8.07
C GLU A 437 1.67 33.10 8.11
N TYR A 438 0.63 32.66 8.81
CA TYR A 438 -0.62 33.36 9.09
C TYR A 438 -0.60 33.77 10.56
N ASP A 439 0.10 34.87 10.85
CA ASP A 439 0.32 35.36 12.21
C ASP A 439 -0.85 36.23 12.69
N PHE A 440 -1.59 35.74 13.68
CA PHE A 440 -2.71 36.46 14.28
C PHE A 440 -2.30 37.54 15.28
N SER A 441 -1.02 37.68 15.63
CA SER A 441 -0.55 38.68 16.60
C SER A 441 -0.58 40.13 16.10
N GLY A 442 -1.07 40.37 14.88
CA GLY A 442 -1.36 41.70 14.34
C GLY A 442 -2.62 42.36 14.92
N GLU A 443 -2.96 43.54 14.37
CA GLU A 443 -4.25 44.19 14.59
C GLU A 443 -5.16 43.90 13.39
N TRP A 444 -6.29 43.23 13.63
CA TRP A 444 -7.21 42.79 12.58
C TRP A 444 -8.60 43.37 12.82
N GLU A 445 -9.07 44.23 11.93
CA GLU A 445 -10.48 44.63 11.84
C GLU A 445 -11.15 43.83 10.73
N ILE A 446 -11.97 42.85 11.09
CA ILE A 446 -12.77 42.10 10.11
C ILE A 446 -14.15 42.74 10.06
N GLU A 447 -14.36 43.65 9.12
CA GLU A 447 -15.66 44.28 8.93
C GLU A 447 -16.60 43.27 8.23
N GLY A 448 -17.57 42.72 8.97
CA GLY A 448 -18.74 42.07 8.37
C GLY A 448 -18.74 40.53 8.19
N ASN A 449 -17.76 39.77 8.72
CA ASN A 449 -17.88 38.31 8.78
C ASN A 449 -18.55 37.88 10.11
N PRO A 450 -19.81 37.38 10.10
CA PRO A 450 -20.51 36.99 11.33
C PRO A 450 -19.97 35.72 11.98
N HIS A 451 -19.13 34.96 11.28
CA HIS A 451 -18.59 33.68 11.73
C HIS A 451 -17.25 33.78 12.43
N VAL A 452 -16.59 34.95 12.38
CA VAL A 452 -15.23 35.13 12.89
C VAL A 452 -15.21 36.19 13.96
N THR A 453 -14.62 35.86 15.11
CA THR A 453 -14.31 36.83 16.17
C THR A 453 -12.81 36.77 16.47
N VAL A 454 -12.14 37.92 16.37
CA VAL A 454 -10.76 38.09 16.84
C VAL A 454 -10.84 38.59 18.28
N HIS A 455 -10.31 37.81 19.20
CA HIS A 455 -10.24 38.14 20.62
C HIS A 455 -8.87 38.71 20.96
N GLY A 456 -8.83 39.66 21.90
CA GLY A 456 -7.57 40.29 22.33
C GLY A 456 -6.97 41.20 21.24
N SER A 457 -5.71 41.59 21.45
CA SER A 457 -4.92 42.34 20.46
C SER A 457 -3.43 42.10 20.65
N GLY A 458 -2.65 42.28 19.57
CA GLY A 458 -1.20 42.12 19.63
C GLY A 458 -0.82 40.69 20.08
N PRO A 459 0.07 40.55 21.09
CA PRO A 459 0.51 39.23 21.55
C PRO A 459 -0.59 38.41 22.26
N SER A 460 -1.75 39.00 22.57
CA SER A 460 -2.91 38.32 23.16
C SER A 460 -3.97 37.93 22.13
N ALA A 461 -3.77 38.27 20.85
CA ALA A 461 -4.74 38.05 19.80
C ALA A 461 -4.92 36.56 19.46
N TRP A 462 -6.18 36.14 19.29
CA TRP A 462 -6.55 34.78 18.83
C TRP A 462 -7.90 34.78 18.11
N VAL A 463 -8.20 33.70 17.39
CA VAL A 463 -9.37 33.64 16.50
C VAL A 463 -10.35 32.56 16.93
N GLU A 464 -11.62 32.96 17.08
CA GLU A 464 -12.78 32.06 17.18
C GLU A 464 -13.54 32.04 15.86
N ILE A 465 -13.78 30.85 15.32
CA ILE A 465 -14.66 30.59 14.18
C ILE A 465 -15.88 29.85 14.71
N ARG A 466 -17.08 30.32 14.36
CA ARG A 466 -18.33 29.79 14.90
C ARG A 466 -19.46 29.66 13.91
N ASP A 467 -20.31 28.66 14.15
CA ASP A 467 -21.56 28.46 13.43
C ASP A 467 -21.32 28.28 11.91
N VAL A 468 -20.29 27.49 11.54
CA VAL A 468 -19.87 27.25 10.15
C VAL A 468 -19.91 25.75 9.83
N GLU A 469 -20.86 25.35 8.98
CA GLU A 469 -20.96 23.97 8.54
C GLU A 469 -19.98 23.68 7.38
N ASN A 470 -19.33 22.52 7.46
CA ASN A 470 -18.43 21.96 6.45
C ASN A 470 -17.30 22.88 5.98
N LEU A 471 -16.67 23.59 6.91
CA LEU A 471 -15.49 24.40 6.62
C LEU A 471 -14.26 23.50 6.47
N VAL A 472 -13.51 23.68 5.39
CA VAL A 472 -12.24 22.98 5.15
C VAL A 472 -11.12 24.00 5.09
N LEU A 473 -10.08 23.81 5.90
CA LEU A 473 -8.80 24.50 5.75
C LEU A 473 -7.78 23.45 5.33
N VAL A 474 -7.08 23.70 4.23
CA VAL A 474 -6.08 22.77 3.68
C VAL A 474 -4.89 23.55 3.17
N SER A 475 -3.68 23.00 3.31
CA SER A 475 -2.50 23.53 2.64
C SER A 475 -1.82 22.45 1.81
N GLU A 476 -1.36 22.78 0.60
CA GLU A 476 -0.56 21.83 -0.20
C GLU A 476 0.92 21.78 0.24
N GLN A 477 1.41 22.86 0.87
CA GLN A 477 2.84 23.05 1.17
C GLN A 477 3.14 23.22 2.66
N GLY A 478 2.15 23.04 3.54
CA GLY A 478 2.31 23.15 4.99
C GLY A 478 2.32 24.61 5.46
N ALA A 479 1.15 25.24 5.53
CA ALA A 479 0.98 26.57 6.12
C ALA A 479 1.17 26.53 7.64
N ALA A 480 1.62 27.65 8.22
CA ALA A 480 1.71 27.83 9.66
C ALA A 480 0.73 28.92 10.12
N ILE A 481 -0.21 28.58 10.99
CA ILE A 481 -1.09 29.55 11.67
C ILE A 481 -0.51 29.82 13.04
N THR A 482 -0.20 31.07 13.34
CA THR A 482 0.57 31.43 14.54
C THR A 482 -0.15 32.48 15.36
N ALA A 483 0.05 32.46 16.68
CA ALA A 483 -0.40 33.53 17.57
C ALA A 483 0.64 33.81 18.66
N GLY A 484 0.50 34.99 19.28
CA GLY A 484 1.43 35.50 20.27
C GLY A 484 1.41 34.76 21.63
N GLU A 485 2.36 35.13 22.49
CA GLU A 485 2.64 34.47 23.78
C GLU A 485 1.56 34.64 24.85
N GLN A 486 0.62 35.55 24.65
CA GLN A 486 -0.47 35.83 25.58
C GLN A 486 -1.82 35.36 25.05
N ALA A 487 -1.85 34.75 23.86
CA ALA A 487 -3.06 34.28 23.23
C ALA A 487 -3.70 33.16 24.08
N GLU A 488 -5.01 33.23 24.32
CA GLU A 488 -5.72 32.19 25.09
C GLU A 488 -5.86 30.90 24.30
N HIS A 489 -6.15 31.05 23.01
CA HIS A 489 -6.06 30.03 21.98
C HIS A 489 -5.17 30.50 20.82
N VAL A 490 -4.88 29.66 19.83
CA VAL A 490 -4.49 30.15 18.50
C VAL A 490 -5.74 30.18 17.61
N LEU A 491 -6.40 29.02 17.54
CA LEU A 491 -7.66 28.83 16.81
C LEU A 491 -8.68 28.10 17.68
N ARG A 492 -9.92 28.56 17.65
CA ARG A 492 -11.06 27.87 18.26
C ARG A 492 -12.21 27.74 17.27
N PHE A 493 -12.78 26.55 17.17
CA PHE A 493 -13.96 26.25 16.35
C PHE A 493 -15.13 25.89 17.25
N VAL A 494 -16.28 26.54 17.08
CA VAL A 494 -17.48 26.32 17.90
C VAL A 494 -18.69 26.10 17.01
N ARG A 495 -19.41 24.98 17.18
CA ARG A 495 -20.56 24.61 16.31
C ARG A 495 -20.20 24.64 14.82
N CYS A 496 -19.09 23.97 14.49
CA CYS A 496 -18.60 23.83 13.13
C CYS A 496 -18.66 22.35 12.68
N PRO A 497 -19.87 21.78 12.47
CA PRO A 497 -20.00 20.39 12.07
C PRO A 497 -19.34 20.15 10.69
N GLY A 498 -18.72 18.99 10.51
CA GLY A 498 -18.00 18.65 9.27
C GLY A 498 -16.71 19.45 9.05
N LEU A 499 -16.14 20.07 10.11
CA LEU A 499 -14.86 20.79 10.05
C LEU A 499 -13.73 19.87 9.59
N VAL A 500 -12.92 20.34 8.63
CA VAL A 500 -11.70 19.64 8.22
C VAL A 500 -10.49 20.55 8.26
N LEU A 501 -9.43 20.11 8.94
CA LEU A 501 -8.11 20.73 8.92
C LEU A 501 -7.10 19.72 8.36
N ASP A 502 -6.41 20.07 7.27
CA ASP A 502 -5.45 19.19 6.60
C ASP A 502 -4.10 19.86 6.29
N ASN A 503 -3.01 19.15 6.61
CA ASN A 503 -1.63 19.45 6.23
C ASN A 503 -1.17 20.87 6.59
N MET A 504 -1.24 21.22 7.88
CA MET A 504 -0.83 22.53 8.38
C MET A 504 -0.20 22.46 9.78
N SER A 505 0.34 23.57 10.25
CA SER A 505 0.79 23.71 11.64
C SER A 505 0.07 24.86 12.34
N VAL A 506 -0.21 24.68 13.63
CA VAL A 506 -0.77 25.71 14.50
C VAL A 506 0.20 25.93 15.65
N VAL A 507 0.69 27.15 15.81
CA VAL A 507 1.83 27.46 16.68
C VAL A 507 1.50 28.58 17.65
N GLN A 508 1.67 28.32 18.94
CA GLN A 508 1.64 29.35 19.98
C GLN A 508 3.07 29.73 20.37
N ALA A 509 3.45 30.99 20.15
CA ALA A 509 4.78 31.48 20.46
C ALA A 509 5.02 31.58 21.97
N ASN A 510 6.14 31.03 22.47
CA ASN A 510 6.73 31.22 23.82
C ASN A 510 5.81 31.65 24.99
N ALA A 511 4.66 31.02 25.18
CA ALA A 511 3.75 31.34 26.27
C ALA A 511 4.40 31.06 27.64
N THR A 512 4.46 32.09 28.49
CA THR A 512 5.10 32.00 29.81
C THR A 512 4.19 31.48 30.91
N GLU A 513 2.88 31.46 30.67
CA GLU A 513 1.85 30.99 31.59
C GLU A 513 0.93 29.96 30.90
N PRO A 514 0.28 29.06 31.66
CA PRO A 514 -0.72 28.16 31.11
C PRO A 514 -1.86 28.92 30.44
N ARG A 515 -2.16 28.57 29.19
CA ARG A 515 -3.28 29.09 28.39
C ARG A 515 -4.28 27.96 28.12
N SER A 516 -5.43 28.26 27.52
CA SER A 516 -6.49 27.27 27.25
C SER A 516 -6.00 26.18 26.30
N ALA A 517 -5.96 26.39 24.98
CA ALA A 517 -5.48 25.39 24.03
C ALA A 517 -4.97 26.00 22.72
N VAL A 518 -3.93 25.44 22.09
CA VAL A 518 -3.49 25.87 20.76
C VAL A 518 -4.63 25.75 19.74
N LEU A 519 -5.29 24.59 19.72
CA LEU A 519 -6.48 24.34 18.92
C LEU A 519 -7.64 23.89 19.82
N GLY A 520 -8.78 24.56 19.72
CA GLY A 520 -10.02 24.17 20.39
C GLY A 520 -11.13 23.82 19.41
N ILE A 521 -11.85 22.74 19.66
CA ILE A 521 -13.01 22.28 18.89
C ILE A 521 -14.15 22.03 19.89
N SER A 522 -15.29 22.70 19.71
CA SER A 522 -16.44 22.58 20.60
C SER A 522 -17.73 22.41 19.81
N GLU A 523 -18.62 21.52 20.27
CA GLU A 523 -19.95 21.32 19.68
C GLU A 523 -19.92 21.03 18.16
N SER A 524 -18.89 20.35 17.67
CA SER A 524 -18.57 20.22 16.24
C SER A 524 -18.50 18.75 15.83
N ASP A 525 -19.65 18.17 15.52
CA ASP A 525 -19.75 16.77 15.10
C ASP A 525 -19.10 16.51 13.74
N GLY A 526 -18.50 15.33 13.56
CA GLY A 526 -17.88 14.94 12.29
C GLY A 526 -16.62 15.75 11.96
N ALA A 527 -15.87 16.22 12.95
CA ALA A 527 -14.63 16.96 12.71
C ALA A 527 -13.49 16.01 12.34
N HIS A 528 -12.72 16.36 11.29
CA HIS A 528 -11.55 15.60 10.83
C HIS A 528 -10.30 16.47 10.84
N ILE A 529 -9.30 16.06 11.61
CA ILE A 529 -8.02 16.75 11.73
C ILE A 529 -6.94 15.80 11.25
N GLN A 530 -6.25 16.17 10.17
CA GLN A 530 -5.30 15.29 9.49
C GLN A 530 -3.98 16.00 9.20
N ASP A 531 -2.86 15.33 9.44
CA ASP A 531 -1.53 15.86 9.12
C ASP A 531 -1.28 17.25 9.73
N VAL A 532 -1.83 17.48 10.94
CA VAL A 532 -1.73 18.75 11.65
C VAL A 532 -0.67 18.67 12.74
N ALA A 533 0.21 19.66 12.78
CA ALA A 533 1.18 19.83 13.86
C ALA A 533 0.78 20.98 14.79
N LEU A 534 0.56 20.68 16.07
CA LEU A 534 0.28 21.63 17.14
C LEU A 534 1.54 21.84 17.97
N LEU A 535 2.10 23.05 17.88
CA LEU A 535 3.27 23.44 18.65
C LEU A 535 2.83 24.42 19.72
N SER A 536 2.83 23.95 20.96
CA SER A 536 2.52 24.76 22.12
C SER A 536 3.79 25.06 22.91
N SER A 537 3.77 26.14 23.67
CA SER A 537 4.83 26.50 24.61
C SER A 537 4.29 26.81 26.01
N GLY A 538 2.97 26.82 26.21
CA GLY A 538 2.34 27.15 27.49
C GLY A 538 0.95 26.53 27.73
N GLY A 539 0.07 26.45 26.72
CA GLY A 539 -1.28 25.88 26.87
C GLY A 539 -1.40 24.38 26.61
N LEU A 540 -2.65 23.88 26.57
CA LEU A 540 -2.98 22.56 26.01
C LEU A 540 -2.67 22.52 24.51
N GLY A 541 -2.39 21.34 23.95
CA GLY A 541 -2.30 21.18 22.50
C GLY A 541 -3.66 21.28 21.81
N LEU A 542 -4.47 20.23 21.95
CA LEU A 542 -5.81 20.13 21.37
C LEU A 542 -6.88 19.91 22.46
N GLU A 543 -7.93 20.71 22.41
CA GLU A 543 -9.16 20.54 23.19
C GLU A 543 -10.32 20.14 22.27
N VAL A 544 -11.01 19.04 22.56
CA VAL A 544 -12.26 18.65 21.88
C VAL A 544 -13.36 18.49 22.93
N VAL A 545 -14.44 19.25 22.78
CA VAL A 545 -15.53 19.34 23.75
C VAL A 545 -16.88 19.10 23.08
N GLN A 546 -17.75 18.31 23.71
CA GLN A 546 -19.17 18.15 23.31
C GLN A 546 -19.36 17.80 21.81
N SER A 547 -18.50 16.93 21.28
CA SER A 547 -18.47 16.61 19.84
C SER A 547 -18.51 15.10 19.60
N ARG A 548 -19.08 14.68 18.47
CA ARG A 548 -19.23 13.28 18.10
C ARG A 548 -18.56 12.97 16.77
N ASP A 549 -18.23 11.69 16.53
CA ASP A 549 -17.66 11.22 15.25
C ASP A 549 -16.38 11.99 14.86
N VAL A 550 -15.47 12.20 15.81
CA VAL A 550 -14.26 13.00 15.58
C VAL A 550 -13.10 12.11 15.17
N ALA A 551 -12.42 12.44 14.07
CA ALA A 551 -11.25 11.71 13.59
C ALA A 551 -10.00 12.59 13.63
N LEU A 552 -8.99 12.15 14.37
CA LEU A 552 -7.69 12.80 14.52
C LEU A 552 -6.62 11.87 13.93
N SER A 553 -6.09 12.16 12.74
CA SER A 553 -5.13 11.30 12.03
C SER A 553 -3.79 12.01 11.82
N ASN A 554 -2.68 11.36 12.15
CA ASN A 554 -1.33 11.95 12.05
C ASN A 554 -1.21 13.30 12.80
N LEU A 555 -1.93 13.44 13.91
CA LEU A 555 -1.88 14.64 14.75
C LEU A 555 -0.56 14.66 15.53
N HIS A 556 0.25 15.70 15.35
CA HIS A 556 1.50 15.86 16.10
C HIS A 556 1.34 16.97 17.14
N VAL A 557 1.47 16.67 18.41
CA VAL A 557 1.43 17.65 19.50
C VAL A 557 2.75 17.68 20.23
N THR A 558 3.38 18.85 20.30
CA THR A 558 4.70 19.01 20.92
C THR A 558 4.79 20.24 21.80
N GLY A 559 5.43 20.11 22.97
CA GLY A 559 5.81 21.24 23.82
C GLY A 559 4.70 21.83 24.70
N SER A 560 3.50 21.24 24.70
CA SER A 560 2.38 21.71 25.53
C SER A 560 2.70 21.62 27.01
N ARG A 561 2.20 22.56 27.84
CA ARG A 561 2.46 22.58 29.29
C ARG A 561 1.27 22.27 30.19
N ASN A 562 0.09 22.12 29.60
CA ASN A 562 -1.13 21.76 30.32
C ASN A 562 -1.76 20.45 29.79
N GLY A 563 -0.93 19.60 29.17
CA GLY A 563 -1.35 18.39 28.47
C GLY A 563 -1.40 18.54 26.95
N ALA A 564 -1.46 17.42 26.25
CA ALA A 564 -1.39 17.39 24.80
C ALA A 564 -2.79 17.32 24.16
N LEU A 565 -3.69 16.51 24.74
CA LEU A 565 -5.03 16.27 24.23
C LEU A 565 -6.04 16.20 25.38
N VAL A 566 -7.16 16.92 25.27
CA VAL A 566 -8.35 16.75 26.13
C VAL A 566 -9.55 16.40 25.25
N LEU A 567 -10.27 15.37 25.68
CA LEU A 567 -11.53 14.91 25.13
C LEU A 567 -12.59 14.99 26.23
N ASP A 568 -13.55 15.90 26.09
CA ASP A 568 -14.54 16.22 27.13
C ASP A 568 -15.98 16.14 26.60
N HIS A 569 -16.82 15.28 27.19
CA HIS A 569 -18.20 15.02 26.73
C HIS A 569 -18.28 14.62 25.24
N VAL A 570 -17.40 13.73 24.79
CA VAL A 570 -17.29 13.34 23.37
C VAL A 570 -17.87 11.95 23.10
N ARG A 571 -18.19 11.64 21.84
CA ARG A 571 -18.53 10.28 21.41
C ARG A 571 -17.83 9.86 20.13
N ASP A 572 -17.49 8.59 20.01
CA ASP A 572 -16.94 7.98 18.80
C ASP A 572 -15.72 8.76 18.27
N VAL A 573 -14.69 8.87 19.11
CA VAL A 573 -13.46 9.58 18.76
C VAL A 573 -12.37 8.59 18.37
N LEU A 574 -11.80 8.77 17.18
CA LEU A 574 -10.66 8.00 16.69
C LEU A 574 -9.41 8.89 16.62
N VAL A 575 -8.35 8.49 17.32
CA VAL A 575 -7.02 9.08 17.20
C VAL A 575 -6.10 8.04 16.57
N GLY A 576 -5.78 8.22 15.29
CA GLY A 576 -4.89 7.34 14.52
C GLY A 576 -3.52 7.97 14.30
N ASN A 577 -2.44 7.22 14.55
CA ASN A 577 -1.06 7.66 14.32
C ASN A 577 -0.70 8.99 14.99
N GLY A 578 -1.33 9.32 16.13
CA GLY A 578 -1.03 10.56 16.86
C GLY A 578 0.36 10.52 17.49
N VAL A 579 1.09 11.63 17.46
CA VAL A 579 2.43 11.76 18.07
C VAL A 579 2.39 12.85 19.13
N PHE A 580 2.56 12.47 20.39
CA PHE A 580 2.60 13.34 21.56
C PHE A 580 4.01 13.32 22.14
N LEU A 581 4.80 14.35 21.82
CA LEU A 581 6.22 14.44 22.13
C LEU A 581 6.52 15.62 23.07
N ASP A 582 7.31 15.39 24.12
CA ASP A 582 7.85 16.46 24.97
C ASP A 582 6.76 17.41 25.53
N ASN A 583 5.62 16.83 25.91
CA ASN A 583 4.53 17.56 26.55
C ASN A 583 4.64 17.43 28.07
N HIS A 584 4.17 18.47 28.75
CA HIS A 584 4.10 18.59 30.19
C HIS A 584 2.67 18.93 30.60
N GLY A 585 2.29 18.61 31.83
CA GLY A 585 1.00 19.00 32.38
C GLY A 585 0.52 18.06 33.48
N PRO A 586 -0.73 18.20 33.94
CA PRO A 586 -1.32 17.24 34.87
C PRO A 586 -1.42 15.82 34.26
N PHE A 587 -1.64 15.74 32.95
CA PHE A 587 -1.71 14.52 32.13
C PHE A 587 -1.22 14.83 30.70
N VAL A 588 -1.01 13.81 29.86
CA VAL A 588 -0.78 14.00 28.41
C VAL A 588 -2.09 13.92 27.66
N VAL A 589 -2.91 12.90 27.95
CA VAL A 589 -4.24 12.72 27.37
C VAL A 589 -5.26 12.70 28.50
N GLY A 590 -6.23 13.61 28.47
CA GLY A 590 -7.36 13.65 29.40
C GLY A 590 -8.66 13.25 28.70
N ILE A 591 -9.43 12.35 29.30
CA ILE A 591 -10.69 11.84 28.78
C ILE A 591 -11.74 11.95 29.88
N VAL A 592 -12.78 12.74 29.61
CA VAL A 592 -13.85 13.11 30.56
C VAL A 592 -15.20 12.89 29.88
N ASP A 593 -16.10 12.17 30.55
CA ASP A 593 -17.46 11.85 30.07
C ASP A 593 -17.52 11.42 28.58
N ALA A 594 -16.65 10.49 28.17
CA ALA A 594 -16.53 10.06 26.77
C ALA A 594 -17.17 8.69 26.49
N ASP A 595 -17.94 8.58 25.40
CA ASP A 595 -18.47 7.31 24.89
C ASP A 595 -17.64 6.85 23.68
N SER A 596 -16.79 5.83 23.87
CA SER A 596 -15.90 5.29 22.83
C SER A 596 -14.80 6.25 22.35
N VAL A 597 -13.58 5.95 22.78
CA VAL A 597 -12.37 6.63 22.29
C VAL A 597 -11.32 5.58 21.94
N GLN A 598 -10.77 5.68 20.74
CA GLN A 598 -9.73 4.77 20.25
C GLN A 598 -8.43 5.54 20.00
N LEU A 599 -7.36 5.13 20.66
CA LEU A 599 -6.00 5.60 20.42
C LEU A 599 -5.25 4.50 19.66
N LEU A 600 -5.22 4.60 18.34
CA LEU A 600 -4.63 3.61 17.43
C LEU A 600 -3.24 4.06 16.96
N GLN A 601 -2.22 3.24 17.20
CA GLN A 601 -0.85 3.48 16.71
C GLN A 601 -0.25 4.82 17.18
N CYS A 602 -0.66 5.29 18.36
CA CYS A 602 -0.20 6.56 18.90
C CYS A 602 1.18 6.43 19.54
N VAL A 603 2.00 7.47 19.42
CA VAL A 603 3.32 7.59 20.05
C VAL A 603 3.25 8.61 21.18
N LEU A 604 3.40 8.17 22.42
CA LEU A 604 3.53 9.05 23.58
C LEU A 604 4.96 8.98 24.07
N ARG A 605 5.75 10.02 23.79
CA ARG A 605 7.18 10.00 24.02
C ARG A 605 7.72 11.21 24.77
N ASP A 606 8.63 10.94 25.70
CA ASP A 606 9.41 11.96 26.42
C ASP A 606 8.52 13.00 27.13
N ASN A 607 7.30 12.63 27.55
CA ASN A 607 6.37 13.53 28.24
C ASN A 607 6.54 13.50 29.77
N THR A 608 6.08 14.55 30.48
CA THR A 608 6.16 14.65 31.94
C THR A 608 4.80 15.05 32.56
N CYS A 609 4.26 14.24 33.46
CA CYS A 609 3.01 14.52 34.17
C CYS A 609 3.25 14.94 35.64
N THR A 610 2.53 15.95 36.12
CA THR A 610 2.56 16.41 37.52
C THR A 610 1.46 15.81 38.39
N ASP A 611 0.26 15.57 37.82
CA ASP A 611 -0.94 15.11 38.55
C ASP A 611 -1.25 13.63 38.23
N GLU A 612 -0.21 12.82 38.40
CA GLU A 612 -0.30 11.37 38.61
C GLU A 612 -0.31 10.49 37.34
N HIS A 613 -1.09 10.74 36.27
CA HIS A 613 -1.21 9.76 35.16
C HIS A 613 -0.90 10.28 33.76
N LEU A 614 -0.32 9.43 32.89
CA LEU A 614 -0.04 9.76 31.49
C LEU A 614 -1.34 9.93 30.68
N VAL A 615 -2.26 8.98 30.83
CA VAL A 615 -3.62 9.02 30.30
C VAL A 615 -4.59 9.05 31.47
N ASN A 616 -5.39 10.10 31.57
CA ASN A 616 -6.34 10.29 32.64
C ASN A 616 -7.76 10.05 32.11
N VAL A 617 -8.46 9.04 32.65
CA VAL A 617 -9.82 8.67 32.24
C VAL A 617 -10.76 8.79 33.44
N ASP A 618 -11.82 9.56 33.32
CA ASP A 618 -12.76 9.75 34.41
C ASP A 618 -13.68 8.54 34.66
N ALA A 619 -14.52 8.65 35.70
CA ALA A 619 -15.47 7.61 36.08
C ALA A 619 -16.80 7.68 35.33
N GLN A 620 -16.94 8.51 34.29
CA GLN A 620 -18.13 8.55 33.44
C GLN A 620 -17.84 7.98 32.04
N SER A 621 -16.58 7.99 31.61
CA SER A 621 -16.14 7.50 30.30
C SER A 621 -16.23 5.98 30.14
N GLU A 622 -16.64 5.51 28.96
CA GLU A 622 -16.81 4.09 28.62
C GLU A 622 -16.10 3.72 27.31
N SER A 623 -15.68 2.46 27.19
CA SER A 623 -15.12 1.87 25.96
C SER A 623 -13.89 2.62 25.41
N ILE A 624 -12.89 2.85 26.27
CA ILE A 624 -11.64 3.50 25.86
C ILE A 624 -10.62 2.42 25.52
N LEU A 625 -10.07 2.48 24.31
CA LEU A 625 -9.13 1.50 23.77
C LEU A 625 -7.85 2.20 23.33
N ALA A 626 -6.71 1.77 23.85
CA ALA A 626 -5.39 2.08 23.32
C ALA A 626 -4.79 0.82 22.70
N LEU A 627 -4.60 0.86 21.38
CA LEU A 627 -4.16 -0.27 20.59
C LEU A 627 -2.98 0.21 19.74
N HIS A 628 -1.94 -0.60 19.55
CA HIS A 628 -0.92 -0.21 18.55
C HIS A 628 0.18 0.71 19.05
N SER A 629 0.07 1.19 20.29
CA SER A 629 0.70 2.44 20.69
C SER A 629 2.12 2.23 21.23
N TYR A 630 2.95 3.27 21.17
CA TYR A 630 4.32 3.26 21.65
C TYR A 630 4.51 4.34 22.71
N VAL A 631 4.75 3.92 23.95
CA VAL A 631 4.89 4.79 25.12
C VAL A 631 6.32 4.71 25.62
N ALA A 632 7.12 5.77 25.43
CA ALA A 632 8.53 5.72 25.83
C ALA A 632 9.11 6.99 26.44
N GLY A 633 9.99 6.83 27.43
CA GLY A 633 10.73 7.96 28.01
C GLY A 633 9.87 8.92 28.86
N ASN A 634 8.63 8.54 29.19
CA ASN A 634 7.72 9.41 29.93
C ASN A 634 7.99 9.36 31.44
N THR A 635 7.65 10.45 32.14
CA THR A 635 7.70 10.56 33.61
C THR A 635 6.31 10.87 34.15
N ALA A 636 5.71 9.98 34.95
CA ALA A 636 4.39 10.15 35.58
C ALA A 636 4.31 9.30 36.87
N LEU A 637 3.24 9.36 37.66
CA LEU A 637 3.04 8.37 38.74
C LEU A 637 2.49 7.04 38.21
N GLY A 638 1.68 7.05 37.15
CA GLY A 638 1.18 5.84 36.51
C GLY A 638 0.83 6.05 35.04
N LEU A 639 0.53 4.96 34.34
CA LEU A 639 0.11 5.01 32.94
C LEU A 639 -1.35 5.50 32.82
N VAL A 640 -2.24 4.97 33.66
CA VAL A 640 -3.69 5.27 33.67
C VAL A 640 -4.21 5.31 35.11
N ASN A 641 -5.20 6.15 35.40
CA ASN A 641 -5.80 6.32 36.73
C ASN A 641 -6.91 5.29 37.06
N ASN A 642 -7.52 4.65 36.06
CA ASN A 642 -8.61 3.69 36.24
C ASN A 642 -8.46 2.48 35.29
N GLU A 643 -7.82 1.42 35.76
CA GLU A 643 -7.50 0.20 34.98
C GLU A 643 -8.73 -0.51 34.40
N GLN A 644 -9.96 -0.22 34.86
CA GLN A 644 -11.18 -0.87 34.37
C GLN A 644 -11.77 -0.23 33.11
N ARG A 645 -11.17 0.85 32.59
CA ARG A 645 -11.79 1.68 31.53
C ARG A 645 -10.93 1.93 30.31
N LEU A 646 -9.61 1.86 30.45
CA LEU A 646 -8.69 1.84 29.31
C LEU A 646 -8.23 0.41 29.07
N GLU A 647 -8.73 -0.18 27.99
CA GLU A 647 -8.16 -1.41 27.44
C GLU A 647 -6.87 -1.05 26.71
N VAL A 648 -5.76 -1.64 27.14
CA VAL A 648 -4.45 -1.42 26.53
C VAL A 648 -4.00 -2.72 25.90
N GLU A 649 -4.03 -2.77 24.57
CA GLU A 649 -3.70 -3.95 23.79
C GLU A 649 -2.48 -3.65 22.91
N ASP A 650 -1.53 -4.60 22.86
CA ASP A 650 -0.37 -4.55 21.96
C ASP A 650 0.41 -3.22 21.96
N THR A 651 0.43 -2.54 23.11
CA THR A 651 1.08 -1.25 23.32
C THR A 651 2.45 -1.47 23.95
N GLU A 652 3.50 -0.93 23.33
CA GLU A 652 4.86 -1.09 23.83
C GLU A 652 5.25 0.03 24.79
N CYS A 653 5.66 -0.32 26.01
CA CYS A 653 6.13 0.61 27.04
C CYS A 653 7.65 0.47 27.26
N ARG A 654 8.46 1.50 26.98
CA ARG A 654 9.92 1.47 27.15
C ARG A 654 10.47 2.66 27.92
N ASN A 655 11.38 2.40 28.87
CA ASN A 655 12.13 3.45 29.57
C ASN A 655 11.25 4.55 30.21
N ASN A 656 10.03 4.21 30.64
CA ASN A 656 9.16 5.15 31.36
C ASN A 656 9.51 5.12 32.85
N ALA A 657 9.51 6.29 33.48
CA ALA A 657 9.61 6.46 34.92
C ALA A 657 8.20 6.66 35.49
N PHE A 658 7.50 5.55 35.71
CA PHE A 658 6.27 5.55 36.50
C PHE A 658 6.61 5.51 37.99
N GLY A 659 5.78 6.15 38.81
CA GLY A 659 5.86 6.09 40.26
C GLY A 659 5.68 4.66 40.81
N PRO A 660 5.89 4.46 42.12
CA PRO A 660 5.79 3.15 42.77
C PRO A 660 4.43 2.46 42.62
#